data_AF-A0AAI9RCM0-F1
#
_entry.id   AF-A0AAI9RCM0-F1
#
_cell.length_a   1.000
_cell.length_b   1.000
_cell.length_c   1.000
_cell.angle_alpha   90.00
_cell.angle_beta   90.00
_cell.angle_gamma   90.00
#
_symmetry.space_group_name_H-M   'P 1'
#
loop_
_entity.id
_entity.type
_entity.pdbx_description
1 polymer ?
#
loop_
_entity_poly.entity_id
_entity_poly.type
_entity_poly.pdbx_seq_one_letter_code
_entity_poly.pdbx_strand_id
1 'polypeptide(L)'
;MDHSVKLTRDQLLNILYGTSYNMDGSVVKDTETIRNYTIEVIDKKVHLKTFNIPVQILVENEWCDIENVVSDEDLNLVYSTFQEVHLDSEIILDTDDPTGISVRSRERVRDLSNLISEAGIVLPREFTWVDGASETSGVIILPQDDYDKVFIATDPDKDGNPLIVFIKQKTEKDQERPYFVKEKGKTYIYVDHFSGGGGTQSSPYLVEDEKDLNNVRSNLGAYYTQTKDIIMTSYQTGSGFAPITSFKGYYDGAGYDIKDLYINRTQSNVGLFGEQTGGTIKRVRLVNVNIVANGSMVGALVGKSDGDVEDCAVISGTVKNEGSSAQYTGGLVGYQNAGRIVRSYSHADVMSSGNNCGGFLGIVNGGSVSQCFSTGSVTDLTVAKNASYHGGFVGSGSSIYSCYYNLTKQGGVAKGGGTALNEADMKKASSYSFDYQNYWHIGDYKVNKGYPENRKFIKYRKGKGTSNDPFLIYNQFDLEQVRHFADKHFRMENDIILNYPKSGPGWLPIGDGMTNHETGWWANSFEGTLDGNNKAIGGLYMRRRSTSKCGMFETLSTNAVVKDLIIIDVDMEVGNHCGIIAGSMNKAKLLNVSVRMFNSFSYKTFSSASDGNGSGGLVGLATNDAVIDNCLFDAPIQQQSGYFGGIVGCVDMKATISNCTVSGIFDQVSGYMGGIIGNIAYTTYSNSSNQLIKINDCVVHADMSKASAGGTIAAIHYRKDDYYNSDTARKGVWNVNISRVIITGTASASNLLRAEADRVYSGQAIDLSYYFSSSWQVSNSFYNKNKVSASTYYNFQAKYTPEIRHPSTYNAYDFVNTWTFDEKNRDGDPVLIKHIPPKLPILGFRNEIGLYYTDEAGNILRYLEYGTLVAGSTSEAYPIWLQNNADFPVKDMKVWVDPPTVKPGITVQLSLSNNPFVPVSEIPFSGTIPIGDARQFYIRFLSEVTVTEGGTFDMKAKASPA
;
A
#
# COMPACT_ATOMS: atom_id res chain seq x y z
N MET A 1 -20.75 2.56 46.92
CA MET A 1 -20.98 1.65 48.08
C MET A 1 -21.52 2.45 49.26
N ASP A 2 -21.84 1.82 50.39
CA ASP A 2 -21.98 2.56 51.65
C ASP A 2 -20.57 3.00 52.08
N HIS A 3 -20.17 4.23 51.74
CA HIS A 3 -18.86 4.80 52.09
C HIS A 3 -18.71 5.03 53.62
N SER A 4 -19.60 4.46 54.45
CA SER A 4 -19.58 4.50 55.90
C SER A 4 -18.56 3.54 56.53
N VAL A 5 -18.07 2.55 55.78
CA VAL A 5 -17.14 1.54 56.29
C VAL A 5 -15.69 1.93 55.99
N LYS A 6 -14.91 2.19 57.05
CA LYS A 6 -13.48 2.50 56.96
C LYS A 6 -12.66 1.25 56.58
N LEU A 7 -11.61 1.43 55.79
CA LEU A 7 -10.59 0.41 55.51
C LEU A 7 -9.96 -0.06 56.82
N THR A 8 -9.72 -1.36 56.95
CA THR A 8 -8.90 -1.87 58.06
C THR A 8 -7.44 -1.48 57.85
N ARG A 9 -6.67 -1.39 58.93
CA ARG A 9 -5.24 -1.07 58.86
C ARG A 9 -4.46 -2.05 57.96
N ASP A 10 -4.83 -3.33 57.95
CA ASP A 10 -4.23 -4.33 57.05
C ASP A 10 -4.57 -4.09 55.58
N GLN A 11 -5.81 -3.71 55.26
CA GLN A 11 -6.20 -3.32 53.90
C GLN A 11 -5.45 -2.07 53.44
N LEU A 12 -5.32 -1.07 54.31
CA LEU A 12 -4.58 0.16 54.03
C LEU A 12 -3.08 -0.13 53.81
N LEU A 13 -2.46 -0.95 54.65
CA LEU A 13 -1.06 -1.35 54.49
C LEU A 13 -0.83 -2.14 53.20
N ASN A 14 -1.78 -3.00 52.80
CA ASN A 14 -1.73 -3.69 51.51
C ASN A 14 -1.87 -2.72 50.32
N ILE A 15 -2.63 -1.62 50.45
CA ILE A 15 -2.69 -0.60 49.39
C ILE A 15 -1.42 0.26 49.36
N LEU A 16 -0.86 0.60 50.53
CA LEU A 16 0.36 1.41 50.67
C LEU A 16 1.63 0.66 50.25
N TYR A 17 1.71 -0.65 50.52
CA TYR A 17 2.93 -1.45 50.38
C TYR A 17 2.75 -2.72 49.53
N GLY A 18 1.54 -3.04 49.08
CA GLY A 18 1.27 -4.25 48.30
C GLY A 18 1.68 -4.08 46.84
N THR A 19 2.68 -4.85 46.43
CA THR A 19 2.94 -5.17 45.02
C THR A 19 1.80 -6.03 44.49
N SER A 20 1.10 -5.56 43.45
CA SER A 20 0.20 -6.41 42.67
C SER A 20 1.04 -7.34 41.78
N TYR A 21 0.81 -8.65 41.91
CA TYR A 21 1.45 -9.69 41.11
C TYR A 21 0.42 -10.31 40.16
N ASN A 22 0.84 -10.60 38.93
CA ASN A 22 0.09 -11.52 38.07
C ASN A 22 0.13 -12.95 38.68
N MET A 23 -0.78 -13.84 38.27
CA MET A 23 -0.80 -15.24 38.70
C MET A 23 0.49 -16.03 38.39
N ASP A 24 1.38 -15.48 37.55
CA ASP A 24 2.69 -16.05 37.20
C ASP A 24 3.87 -15.48 38.03
N GLY A 25 3.59 -14.59 38.99
CA GLY A 25 4.60 -13.96 39.85
C GLY A 25 5.35 -12.79 39.22
N SER A 26 4.98 -12.34 38.02
CA SER A 26 5.49 -11.08 37.48
C SER A 26 4.88 -9.86 38.18
N VAL A 27 5.69 -8.84 38.43
CA VAL A 27 5.28 -7.56 39.03
C VAL A 27 4.46 -6.78 38.01
N VAL A 28 3.21 -6.42 38.36
CA VAL A 28 2.42 -5.48 37.57
C VAL A 28 3.04 -4.09 37.72
N LYS A 29 3.37 -3.45 36.59
CA LYS A 29 3.96 -2.12 36.56
C LYS A 29 2.91 -1.08 36.99
N ASP A 30 3.24 -0.24 37.98
CA ASP A 30 2.63 1.06 38.32
C ASP A 30 1.09 1.19 38.16
N THR A 31 0.29 0.45 38.93
CA THR A 31 -1.10 0.87 39.16
C THR A 31 -1.12 1.94 40.24
N GLU A 32 -1.44 3.19 39.88
CA GLU A 32 -1.67 4.25 40.86
C GLU A 32 -2.85 3.88 41.75
N THR A 33 -2.61 3.61 43.04
CA THR A 33 -3.64 3.22 44.01
C THR A 33 -3.98 4.33 45.00
N ILE A 34 -3.14 5.35 45.11
CA ILE A 34 -3.35 6.55 45.91
C ILE A 34 -2.87 7.73 45.05
N ARG A 35 -3.69 8.79 45.01
CA ARG A 35 -3.38 10.00 44.24
C ARG A 35 -3.68 11.28 45.02
N ASN A 36 -2.94 12.32 44.69
CA ASN A 36 -3.07 13.67 45.24
C ASN A 36 -3.78 14.63 44.27
N TYR A 37 -4.61 14.10 43.38
CA TYR A 37 -5.40 14.90 42.46
C TYR A 37 -6.79 14.31 42.27
N THR A 38 -7.75 15.15 41.90
CA THR A 38 -9.09 14.72 41.48
C THR A 38 -9.21 14.86 39.96
N ILE A 39 -10.07 14.03 39.35
CA ILE A 39 -10.44 14.13 37.94
C ILE A 39 -11.94 14.39 37.87
N GLU A 40 -12.33 15.45 37.16
CA GLU A 40 -13.72 15.76 36.85
C GLU A 40 -13.87 16.07 35.36
N VAL A 41 -15.01 15.71 34.76
CA VAL A 41 -15.34 16.10 33.39
C VAL A 41 -16.38 17.22 33.46
N ILE A 42 -15.97 18.44 33.10
CA ILE A 42 -16.81 19.65 33.11
C ILE A 42 -16.83 20.20 31.68
N ASP A 43 -18.01 20.45 31.13
CA ASP A 43 -18.19 21.02 29.79
C ASP A 43 -17.39 20.29 28.68
N LYS A 44 -17.31 18.96 28.74
CA LYS A 44 -16.53 18.09 27.84
C LYS A 44 -15.01 18.31 27.90
N LYS A 45 -14.52 18.79 29.04
CA LYS A 45 -13.09 18.92 29.34
C LYS A 45 -12.76 18.15 30.60
N VAL A 46 -11.59 17.51 30.61
CA VAL A 46 -11.05 16.85 31.78
C VAL A 46 -10.34 17.88 32.64
N HIS A 47 -10.83 18.11 33.85
CA HIS A 47 -10.22 18.93 34.88
C HIS A 47 -9.46 18.03 35.86
N LEU A 48 -8.14 18.20 35.94
CA LEU A 48 -7.29 17.58 36.95
C LEU A 48 -6.92 18.65 37.97
N LYS A 49 -7.40 18.51 39.20
CA LYS A 49 -7.05 19.43 40.29
C LYS A 49 -6.05 18.76 41.20
N THR A 50 -4.83 19.29 41.28
CA THR A 50 -3.75 18.74 42.09
C THR A 50 -3.72 19.37 43.48
N PHE A 51 -3.28 18.58 44.46
CA PHE A 51 -3.22 18.94 45.88
C PHE A 51 -1.86 18.54 46.48
N ASN A 52 -1.44 19.28 47.49
CA ASN A 52 -0.19 19.05 48.23
C ASN A 52 -0.20 17.83 49.18
N ILE A 53 -1.34 17.15 49.32
CA ILE A 53 -1.51 15.91 50.08
C ILE A 53 -2.33 14.90 49.28
N PRO A 54 -2.15 13.58 49.51
CA PRO A 54 -3.06 12.56 48.98
C PRO A 54 -4.52 12.86 49.31
N VAL A 55 -5.40 12.81 48.30
CA VAL A 55 -6.83 13.11 48.45
C VAL A 55 -7.73 11.94 48.07
N GLN A 56 -7.27 11.03 47.21
CA GLN A 56 -8.05 9.88 46.77
C GLN A 56 -7.28 8.56 46.85
N ILE A 57 -8.01 7.49 47.14
CA ILE A 57 -7.51 6.12 47.25
C ILE A 57 -8.42 5.18 46.45
N LEU A 58 -7.82 4.25 45.72
CA LEU A 58 -8.52 3.27 44.90
C LEU A 58 -9.00 2.11 45.78
N VAL A 59 -10.31 1.93 45.87
CA VAL A 59 -10.94 0.86 46.65
C VAL A 59 -11.86 0.09 45.70
N GLU A 60 -11.60 -1.21 45.51
CA GLU A 60 -12.43 -2.10 44.67
C GLU A 60 -12.70 -1.55 43.25
N ASN A 61 -11.71 -0.89 42.65
CA ASN A 61 -11.73 -0.22 41.34
C ASN A 61 -12.52 1.10 41.27
N GLU A 62 -12.92 1.69 42.41
CA GLU A 62 -13.49 3.04 42.48
C GLU A 62 -12.58 3.99 43.26
N TRP A 63 -12.39 5.21 42.73
CA TRP A 63 -11.65 6.27 43.42
C TRP A 63 -12.52 6.89 44.51
N CYS A 64 -12.09 6.77 45.77
CA CYS A 64 -12.79 7.31 46.94
C CYS A 64 -11.96 8.43 47.59
N ASP A 65 -12.63 9.45 48.15
CA ASP A 65 -11.94 10.45 48.98
C ASP A 65 -11.34 9.79 50.22
N ILE A 66 -10.07 10.08 50.47
CA ILE A 66 -9.29 9.35 51.47
C ILE A 66 -9.83 9.54 52.89
N GLU A 67 -10.31 10.75 53.19
CA GLU A 67 -10.92 11.09 54.48
C GLU A 67 -12.23 10.32 54.72
N ASN A 68 -12.90 9.87 53.66
CA ASN A 68 -14.13 9.09 53.80
C ASN A 68 -13.83 7.64 54.18
N VAL A 69 -12.76 7.05 53.64
CA VAL A 69 -12.49 5.60 53.78
C VAL A 69 -11.31 5.24 54.68
N VAL A 70 -10.49 6.20 55.11
CA VAL A 70 -9.36 5.98 56.04
C VAL A 70 -9.68 6.57 57.42
N SER A 71 -9.20 5.94 58.50
CA SER A 71 -9.39 6.43 59.88
C SER A 71 -8.48 7.64 60.18
N ASP A 72 -8.90 8.53 61.09
CA ASP A 72 -8.10 9.71 61.47
C ASP A 72 -6.71 9.34 62.02
N GLU A 73 -6.61 8.22 62.74
CA GLU A 73 -5.34 7.71 63.28
C GLU A 73 -4.40 7.22 62.17
N ASP A 74 -4.96 6.67 61.08
CA ASP A 74 -4.21 6.11 59.96
C ASP A 74 -3.90 7.14 58.85
N LEU A 75 -4.62 8.26 58.78
CA LEU A 75 -4.33 9.35 57.83
C LEU A 75 -2.90 9.89 57.97
N ASN A 76 -2.40 10.01 59.21
CA ASN A 76 -1.02 10.40 59.48
C ASN A 76 0.00 9.41 58.87
N LEU A 77 -0.33 8.11 58.86
CA LEU A 77 0.52 7.10 58.22
C LEU A 77 0.55 7.31 56.71
N VAL A 78 -0.61 7.58 56.08
CA VAL A 78 -0.65 7.90 54.64
C VAL A 78 0.16 9.16 54.35
N TYR A 79 -0.14 10.28 55.01
CA TYR A 79 0.55 11.55 54.75
C TYR A 79 2.06 11.49 55.02
N SER A 80 2.51 10.75 56.03
CA SER A 80 3.94 10.56 56.30
C SER A 80 4.64 9.67 55.27
N THR A 81 3.91 8.79 54.59
CA THR A 81 4.43 7.91 53.54
C THR A 81 4.63 8.67 52.22
N PHE A 82 3.82 9.70 51.96
CA PHE A 82 3.91 10.54 50.77
C PHE A 82 4.48 11.92 51.13
N GLN A 83 5.81 12.01 51.36
CA GLN A 83 6.51 13.30 51.54
C GLN A 83 6.73 14.02 50.20
N GLU A 84 5.63 14.32 49.52
CA GLU A 84 5.63 14.78 48.14
C GLU A 84 5.52 16.31 48.08
N VAL A 85 6.59 17.02 47.68
CA VAL A 85 6.55 18.49 47.44
C VAL A 85 5.97 18.79 46.05
N HIS A 86 4.72 19.27 45.98
CA HIS A 86 3.94 19.42 44.73
C HIS A 86 3.24 20.77 44.58
N LEU A 87 2.87 21.07 43.33
CA LEU A 87 2.24 22.31 42.88
C LEU A 87 0.70 22.17 42.91
N ASP A 88 -0.01 23.02 43.65
CA ASP A 88 -1.49 23.06 43.72
C ASP A 88 -2.10 23.72 42.46
N SER A 89 -2.03 23.01 41.33
CA SER A 89 -2.46 23.46 40.01
C SER A 89 -3.82 22.89 39.59
N GLU A 90 -4.50 23.59 38.69
CA GLU A 90 -5.66 23.06 37.96
C GLU A 90 -5.28 22.88 36.49
N ILE A 91 -5.45 21.68 35.95
CA ILE A 91 -5.13 21.36 34.56
C ILE A 91 -6.43 21.05 33.86
N ILE A 92 -6.70 21.72 32.76
CA ILE A 92 -7.91 21.53 31.98
C ILE A 92 -7.47 21.04 30.61
N LEU A 93 -7.86 19.81 30.25
CA LEU A 93 -7.55 19.18 28.98
C LEU A 93 -8.79 19.21 28.07
N ASP A 94 -8.58 19.50 26.80
CA ASP A 94 -9.59 19.55 25.75
C ASP A 94 -9.98 18.12 25.28
N THR A 95 -10.33 17.25 26.22
CA THR A 95 -10.85 15.88 26.02
C THR A 95 -12.00 15.61 27.01
N ASP A 96 -12.94 14.75 26.64
CA ASP A 96 -13.99 14.24 27.53
C ASP A 96 -13.72 12.82 28.06
N ASP A 97 -12.64 12.18 27.61
CA ASP A 97 -12.20 10.86 28.08
C ASP A 97 -10.97 10.98 29.01
N PRO A 98 -11.12 10.73 30.32
CA PRO A 98 -10.00 10.73 31.27
C PRO A 98 -9.20 9.42 31.27
N THR A 99 -9.56 8.42 30.46
CA THR A 99 -8.94 7.08 30.50
C THR A 99 -7.45 7.16 30.15
N GLY A 100 -6.60 6.60 31.01
CA GLY A 100 -5.15 6.59 30.81
C GLY A 100 -4.45 7.91 31.18
N ILE A 101 -5.20 8.92 31.63
CA ILE A 101 -4.64 10.20 32.09
C ILE A 101 -4.34 10.13 33.58
N SER A 102 -3.11 10.49 33.97
CA SER A 102 -2.72 10.57 35.38
C SER A 102 -1.74 11.73 35.62
N VAL A 103 -1.59 12.16 36.86
CA VAL A 103 -0.59 13.18 37.24
C VAL A 103 0.56 12.50 37.97
N ARG A 104 1.80 12.80 37.56
CA ARG A 104 3.02 12.22 38.16
C ARG A 104 3.84 13.25 38.95
N SER A 105 4.49 12.73 39.99
CA SER A 105 5.28 13.43 41.00
C SER A 105 6.80 13.28 40.84
N ARG A 106 7.57 14.08 41.60
CA ARG A 106 9.06 14.15 41.57
C ARG A 106 9.79 12.84 41.75
N GLU A 107 9.28 11.93 42.56
CA GLU A 107 10.03 10.72 42.90
C GLU A 107 9.78 9.56 41.92
N ARG A 108 8.71 9.63 41.11
CA ARG A 108 8.33 8.60 40.13
C ARG A 108 8.87 8.85 38.72
N VAL A 109 9.49 10.00 38.46
CA VAL A 109 10.08 10.36 37.15
C VAL A 109 11.61 10.50 37.27
N ARG A 110 12.29 9.40 37.63
CA ARG A 110 13.78 9.35 37.73
C ARG A 110 14.49 9.66 36.42
N ASP A 111 13.83 9.49 35.29
CA ASP A 111 14.44 9.65 33.96
C ASP A 111 14.58 11.14 33.55
N LEU A 112 13.76 12.05 34.11
CA LEU A 112 13.85 13.49 33.81
C LEU A 112 15.00 14.19 34.55
N SER A 113 15.40 13.68 35.73
CA SER A 113 16.37 14.38 36.59
C SER A 113 17.79 14.44 35.99
N ASN A 114 18.18 13.42 35.23
CA ASN A 114 19.48 13.40 34.55
C ASN A 114 19.51 14.42 33.40
N LEU A 115 18.43 14.50 32.61
CA LEU A 115 18.28 15.41 31.48
C LEU A 115 18.18 16.90 31.88
N ILE A 116 17.43 17.20 32.94
CA ILE A 116 17.32 18.57 33.49
C ILE A 116 18.69 19.06 33.99
N SER A 117 19.47 18.16 34.61
CA SER A 117 20.83 18.47 35.08
C SER A 117 21.82 18.70 33.93
N GLU A 118 21.73 17.91 32.86
CA GLU A 118 22.56 18.08 31.65
C GLU A 118 22.24 19.37 30.88
N ALA A 119 20.98 19.83 30.92
CA ALA A 119 20.54 21.12 30.39
C ALA A 119 20.98 22.33 31.25
N GLY A 120 21.68 22.11 32.38
CA GLY A 120 22.13 23.16 33.28
C GLY A 120 21.01 23.82 34.09
N ILE A 121 19.85 23.17 34.20
CA ILE A 121 18.68 23.67 34.92
C ILE A 121 18.71 23.12 36.35
N VAL A 122 18.60 24.00 37.35
CA VAL A 122 18.36 23.57 38.73
C VAL A 122 16.93 23.06 38.81
N LEU A 123 16.77 21.79 39.15
CA LEU A 123 15.48 21.12 39.22
C LEU A 123 14.51 21.91 40.13
N PRO A 124 13.35 22.35 39.63
CA PRO A 124 12.44 23.17 40.41
C PRO A 124 11.93 22.39 41.63
N ARG A 125 11.67 23.13 42.71
CA ARG A 125 11.17 22.55 43.97
C ARG A 125 9.79 21.89 43.80
N GLU A 126 9.01 22.37 42.83
CA GLU A 126 7.63 21.97 42.52
C GLU A 126 7.47 21.75 41.01
N PHE A 127 6.77 20.70 40.58
CA PHE A 127 6.34 20.51 39.19
C PHE A 127 5.04 19.69 39.11
N THR A 128 4.39 19.78 37.95
CA THR A 128 3.22 18.97 37.59
C THR A 128 3.49 18.33 36.23
N TRP A 129 3.36 17.00 36.13
CA TRP A 129 3.46 16.24 34.87
C TRP A 129 2.16 15.47 34.64
N VAL A 130 1.59 15.59 33.44
CA VAL A 130 0.38 14.82 33.07
C VAL A 130 0.78 13.71 32.11
N ASP A 131 0.65 12.48 32.56
CA ASP A 131 0.85 11.29 31.75
C ASP A 131 -0.43 10.96 30.97
N GLY A 132 -0.28 10.43 29.76
CA GLY A 132 -1.39 10.09 28.87
C GLY A 132 -2.06 11.28 28.14
N ALA A 133 -1.62 12.52 28.37
CA ALA A 133 -2.17 13.73 27.75
C ALA A 133 -1.33 14.27 26.56
N SER A 134 -0.38 13.49 26.04
CA SER A 134 0.61 13.92 25.02
C SER A 134 0.01 14.38 23.69
N GLU A 135 -1.26 14.07 23.42
CA GLU A 135 -1.96 14.43 22.19
C GLU A 135 -3.12 15.41 22.43
N THR A 136 -3.25 15.98 23.63
CA THR A 136 -4.43 16.76 24.04
C THR A 136 -4.06 18.21 24.39
N SER A 137 -4.72 19.16 23.72
CA SER A 137 -4.61 20.59 24.08
C SER A 137 -5.16 20.86 25.48
N GLY A 138 -4.75 21.96 26.11
CA GLY A 138 -5.27 22.30 27.43
C GLY A 138 -4.76 23.61 27.99
N VAL A 139 -5.06 23.84 29.26
CA VAL A 139 -4.53 24.93 30.07
C VAL A 139 -4.11 24.42 31.44
N ILE A 140 -2.91 24.78 31.87
CA ILE A 140 -2.43 24.56 33.24
C ILE A 140 -2.55 25.90 33.97
N ILE A 141 -3.30 25.91 35.06
CA ILE A 141 -3.56 27.09 35.89
C ILE A 141 -2.78 26.92 37.18
N LEU A 142 -1.75 27.73 37.35
CA LEU A 142 -0.96 27.78 38.57
C LEU A 142 -1.61 28.71 39.60
N PRO A 143 -1.48 28.40 40.90
CA PRO A 143 -2.23 29.06 41.96
C PRO A 143 -1.79 30.51 42.22
N GLN A 144 -0.56 30.87 41.81
CA GLN A 144 0.04 32.20 42.00
C GLN A 144 0.49 32.82 40.67
N ASP A 145 0.83 34.11 40.69
CA ASP A 145 1.40 34.83 39.55
C ASP A 145 2.87 35.25 39.76
N ASP A 146 3.52 34.79 40.83
CA ASP A 146 4.90 35.11 41.18
C ASP A 146 5.95 34.15 40.59
N TYR A 147 5.53 33.18 39.76
CA TYR A 147 6.46 32.29 39.07
C TYR A 147 7.41 33.06 38.14
N ASP A 148 8.71 33.01 38.45
CA ASP A 148 9.76 33.74 37.72
C ASP A 148 10.06 33.14 36.33
N LYS A 149 9.91 31.82 36.18
CA LYS A 149 10.22 31.09 34.94
C LYS A 149 9.30 29.87 34.76
N VAL A 150 8.77 29.68 33.55
CA VAL A 150 7.99 28.50 33.15
C VAL A 150 8.79 27.71 32.13
N PHE A 151 8.89 26.40 32.32
CA PHE A 151 9.54 25.48 31.38
C PHE A 151 8.53 24.44 30.92
N ILE A 152 8.58 24.06 29.64
CA ILE A 152 7.85 22.90 29.10
C ILE A 152 8.89 21.88 28.66
N ALA A 153 8.70 20.63 29.07
CA ALA A 153 9.46 19.49 28.56
C ALA A 153 8.62 18.80 27.47
N THR A 154 9.20 18.60 26.29
CA THR A 154 8.56 17.82 25.22
C THR A 154 8.78 16.33 25.44
N ASP A 155 8.11 15.50 24.64
CA ASP A 155 8.51 14.12 24.46
C ASP A 155 9.97 14.02 23.97
N PRO A 156 10.67 12.89 24.28
CA PRO A 156 12.03 12.65 23.84
C PRO A 156 12.20 12.69 22.31
N ASP A 157 13.29 13.30 21.85
CA ASP A 157 13.68 13.29 20.44
C ASP A 157 14.23 11.92 19.99
N LYS A 158 14.70 11.86 18.74
CA LYS A 158 15.27 10.64 18.12
C LYS A 158 16.46 10.02 18.87
N ASP A 159 17.12 10.80 19.73
CA ASP A 159 18.28 10.38 20.53
C ASP A 159 17.87 10.09 21.99
N GLY A 160 16.56 10.08 22.28
CA GLY A 160 16.00 9.83 23.60
C GLY A 160 15.99 11.06 24.51
N ASN A 161 16.15 12.27 23.96
CA ASN A 161 16.30 13.49 24.78
C ASN A 161 15.08 14.41 24.67
N PRO A 162 14.30 14.62 25.76
CA PRO A 162 13.24 15.63 25.77
C PRO A 162 13.80 17.05 25.64
N LEU A 163 13.11 17.89 24.87
CA LEU A 163 13.46 19.29 24.73
C LEU A 163 12.87 20.07 25.90
N ILE A 164 13.71 20.68 26.73
CA ILE A 164 13.26 21.58 27.81
C ILE A 164 13.31 23.02 27.30
N VAL A 165 12.15 23.64 27.12
CA VAL A 165 12.02 24.99 26.59
C VAL A 165 11.65 25.94 27.71
N PHE A 166 12.52 26.92 27.97
CA PHE A 166 12.16 28.08 28.77
C PHE A 166 11.19 28.97 27.99
N ILE A 167 9.98 29.16 28.53
CA ILE A 167 9.00 30.06 27.94
C ILE A 167 9.21 31.46 28.50
N LYS A 168 9.78 32.34 27.66
CA LYS A 168 9.85 33.76 27.95
C LYS A 168 8.44 34.36 27.92
N GLN A 169 8.13 35.24 28.87
CA GLN A 169 6.94 36.07 28.85
C GLN A 169 6.91 36.86 27.53
N LYS A 170 6.09 36.45 26.55
CA LYS A 170 5.93 37.15 25.28
C LYS A 170 4.66 37.98 25.31
N THR A 171 4.80 39.25 25.63
CA THR A 171 3.80 40.28 25.35
C THR A 171 4.07 40.87 23.96
N GLU A 172 3.75 40.16 22.88
CA GLU A 172 3.70 40.77 21.55
C GLU A 172 2.27 41.18 21.24
N LYS A 173 2.13 42.41 20.72
CA LYS A 173 0.86 43.15 20.65
C LYS A 173 -0.13 42.63 19.59
N ASP A 174 0.26 41.61 18.81
CA ASP A 174 -0.47 41.14 17.62
C ASP A 174 -0.51 39.59 17.48
N GLN A 175 -0.43 38.85 18.59
CA GLN A 175 -0.72 37.40 18.59
C GLN A 175 -2.09 37.09 19.18
N GLU A 176 -2.79 36.11 18.59
CA GLU A 176 -4.15 35.72 18.98
C GLU A 176 -4.22 35.09 20.39
N ARG A 177 -3.12 34.47 20.89
CA ARG A 177 -2.96 34.02 22.29
C ARG A 177 -1.47 33.91 22.73
N PRO A 178 -1.10 34.36 23.93
CA PRO A 178 0.25 34.15 24.51
C PRO A 178 0.38 32.77 25.20
N TYR A 179 1.59 32.19 25.21
CA TYR A 179 1.89 30.87 25.83
C TYR A 179 1.53 30.79 27.33
N PHE A 180 1.64 31.90 28.06
CA PHE A 180 1.04 32.01 29.38
C PHE A 180 0.60 33.45 29.67
N VAL A 181 -0.38 33.61 30.55
CA VAL A 181 -0.88 34.91 31.04
C VAL A 181 -0.89 34.90 32.56
N LYS A 182 -0.46 36.01 33.16
CA LYS A 182 -0.66 36.32 34.58
C LYS A 182 -1.87 37.22 34.71
N GLU A 183 -2.96 36.70 35.28
CA GLU A 183 -4.20 37.46 35.45
C GLU A 183 -4.91 37.00 36.74
N LYS A 184 -5.52 37.95 37.47
CA LYS A 184 -6.30 37.65 38.68
C LYS A 184 -5.54 36.86 39.75
N GLY A 185 -4.23 37.09 39.88
CA GLY A 185 -3.38 36.41 40.87
C GLY A 185 -3.01 34.96 40.51
N LYS A 186 -3.28 34.51 39.28
CA LYS A 186 -2.94 33.16 38.79
C LYS A 186 -2.11 33.23 37.49
N THR A 187 -1.36 32.16 37.21
CA THR A 187 -0.66 31.99 35.94
C THR A 187 -1.36 30.92 35.09
N TYR A 188 -1.87 31.30 33.92
CA TYR A 188 -2.49 30.40 32.95
C TYR A 188 -1.47 30.04 31.89
N ILE A 189 -1.14 28.76 31.73
CA ILE A 189 -0.21 28.23 30.71
C ILE A 189 -1.05 27.48 29.68
N TYR A 190 -1.07 27.97 28.44
CA TYR A 190 -1.82 27.32 27.37
C TYR A 190 -0.93 26.27 26.68
N VAL A 191 -1.47 25.07 26.53
CA VAL A 191 -0.84 23.94 25.84
C VAL A 191 -1.61 23.71 24.55
N ASP A 192 -1.11 24.22 23.43
CA ASP A 192 -1.67 23.93 22.12
C ASP A 192 -1.05 22.64 21.58
N HIS A 193 -1.87 21.66 21.22
CA HIS A 193 -1.46 20.48 20.46
C HIS A 193 -1.90 20.60 19.01
N PHE A 194 -1.16 19.90 18.15
CA PHE A 194 -1.57 19.59 16.79
C PHE A 194 -2.86 18.77 16.80
N SER A 195 -3.49 18.56 15.64
CA SER A 195 -4.67 17.69 15.50
C SER A 195 -4.44 16.21 15.88
N GLY A 196 -3.23 15.84 16.30
CA GLY A 196 -2.87 14.58 16.92
C GLY A 196 -1.35 14.35 16.90
N GLY A 197 -0.92 13.23 17.49
CA GLY A 197 0.47 12.76 17.46
C GLY A 197 1.43 13.47 18.43
N GLY A 198 2.55 12.81 18.72
CA GLY A 198 3.56 13.25 19.71
C GLY A 198 4.79 13.95 19.12
N GLY A 199 4.85 14.17 17.81
CA GLY A 199 6.00 14.80 17.14
C GLY A 199 7.23 13.89 16.96
N THR A 200 7.11 12.59 17.22
CA THR A 200 8.15 11.58 17.04
C THR A 200 8.03 10.90 15.68
N GLN A 201 9.02 10.09 15.26
CA GLN A 201 8.94 9.37 13.98
C GLN A 201 7.78 8.36 13.95
N SER A 202 7.52 7.66 15.06
CA SER A 202 6.43 6.68 15.19
C SER A 202 5.07 7.31 15.45
N SER A 203 5.03 8.53 15.98
CA SER A 203 3.82 9.32 16.20
C SER A 203 4.08 10.79 15.80
N PRO A 204 4.09 11.11 14.49
CA PRO A 204 4.33 12.46 14.02
C PRO A 204 3.14 13.37 14.34
N TYR A 205 3.40 14.66 14.56
CA TYR A 205 2.33 15.65 14.70
C TYR A 205 1.46 15.69 13.44
N LEU A 206 0.14 15.61 13.60
CA LEU A 206 -0.82 15.65 12.51
C LEU A 206 -1.16 17.09 12.16
N VAL A 207 -0.94 17.48 10.91
CA VAL A 207 -1.19 18.83 10.41
C VAL A 207 -2.46 18.82 9.56
N GLU A 208 -3.57 19.30 10.11
CA GLU A 208 -4.89 19.27 9.44
C GLU A 208 -5.36 20.60 8.89
N ASP A 209 -4.92 21.70 9.51
CA ASP A 209 -5.42 23.04 9.21
C ASP A 209 -4.32 24.11 9.23
N GLU A 210 -4.72 25.37 9.01
CA GLU A 210 -3.82 26.51 8.98
C GLU A 210 -3.21 26.84 10.37
N LYS A 211 -3.87 26.47 11.47
CA LYS A 211 -3.38 26.66 12.84
C LYS A 211 -2.27 25.65 13.12
N ASP A 212 -2.49 24.37 12.81
CA ASP A 212 -1.47 23.33 12.92
C ASP A 212 -0.24 23.68 12.09
N LEU A 213 -0.43 24.08 10.83
CA LEU A 213 0.68 24.46 9.95
C LEU A 213 1.46 25.66 10.53
N ASN A 214 0.74 26.63 11.10
CA ASN A 214 1.38 27.75 11.78
C ASN A 214 2.15 27.30 13.03
N ASN A 215 1.67 26.30 13.76
CA ASN A 215 2.26 25.77 14.99
C ASN A 215 3.54 24.94 14.76
N VAL A 216 3.86 24.54 13.53
CA VAL A 216 5.15 23.89 13.18
C VAL A 216 6.35 24.72 13.69
N ARG A 217 6.21 26.05 13.76
CA ARG A 217 7.24 26.96 14.29
C ARG A 217 7.55 26.77 15.79
N SER A 218 6.70 26.07 16.53
CA SER A 218 6.86 25.82 17.97
C SER A 218 7.83 24.68 18.27
N ASN A 219 8.04 23.73 17.33
CA ASN A 219 9.02 22.65 17.48
C ASN A 219 9.70 22.31 16.14
N LEU A 220 10.65 23.15 15.74
CA LEU A 220 11.32 23.08 14.43
C LEU A 220 12.12 21.80 14.16
N GLY A 221 12.30 20.92 15.16
CA GLY A 221 13.03 19.65 15.06
C GLY A 221 12.16 18.38 15.04
N ALA A 222 10.83 18.51 15.21
CA ALA A 222 9.92 17.38 15.29
C ALA A 222 9.54 16.78 13.92
N TYR A 223 8.77 15.68 13.98
CA TYR A 223 8.16 15.02 12.83
C TYR A 223 6.71 15.46 12.65
N TYR A 224 6.35 15.79 11.41
CA TYR A 224 5.04 16.29 11.00
C TYR A 224 4.51 15.50 9.82
N THR A 225 3.23 15.17 9.83
CA THR A 225 2.51 14.59 8.69
C THR A 225 1.21 15.35 8.45
N GLN A 226 1.06 15.92 7.26
CA GLN A 226 -0.20 16.54 6.85
C GLN A 226 -1.24 15.47 6.55
N THR A 227 -2.47 15.63 7.06
CA THR A 227 -3.54 14.63 6.92
C THR A 227 -4.75 15.15 6.14
N LYS A 228 -4.78 16.45 5.80
CA LYS A 228 -5.83 17.09 5.01
C LYS A 228 -5.28 18.17 4.09
N ASP A 229 -6.05 18.53 3.05
CA ASP A 229 -5.78 19.75 2.30
C ASP A 229 -5.98 20.97 3.22
N ILE A 230 -5.06 21.93 3.17
CA ILE A 230 -5.09 23.16 3.98
C ILE A 230 -5.37 24.34 3.06
N ILE A 231 -6.33 25.19 3.43
CA ILE A 231 -6.66 26.42 2.70
C ILE A 231 -6.27 27.59 3.59
N MET A 232 -5.35 28.46 3.13
CA MET A 232 -4.76 29.53 3.92
C MET A 232 -5.67 30.75 4.03
N THR A 233 -6.81 30.66 4.70
CA THR A 233 -7.82 31.74 4.74
C THR A 233 -7.46 32.90 5.65
N SER A 234 -6.82 32.64 6.80
CA SER A 234 -6.56 33.68 7.82
C SER A 234 -5.43 34.64 7.45
N TYR A 235 -4.61 34.29 6.46
CA TYR A 235 -3.38 35.02 6.12
C TYR A 235 -3.49 35.78 4.79
N GLN A 236 -4.68 36.17 4.35
CA GLN A 236 -4.90 36.78 3.02
C GLN A 236 -4.72 38.32 2.98
N THR A 237 -4.36 38.96 4.09
CA THR A 237 -4.26 40.44 4.16
C THR A 237 -2.95 40.90 4.79
N GLY A 238 -2.65 42.19 4.65
CA GLY A 238 -1.46 42.82 5.23
C GLY A 238 -0.17 42.16 4.73
N SER A 239 0.65 41.70 5.67
CA SER A 239 1.86 40.96 5.31
C SER A 239 1.58 39.51 4.93
N GLY A 240 0.46 38.91 5.33
CA GLY A 240 0.17 37.48 5.12
C GLY A 240 0.99 36.55 6.01
N PHE A 241 1.17 35.29 5.59
CA PHE A 241 1.78 34.24 6.40
C PHE A 241 3.23 34.57 6.76
N ALA A 242 3.60 34.39 8.03
CA ALA A 242 4.97 34.62 8.50
C ALA A 242 5.81 33.36 8.23
N PRO A 243 6.89 33.44 7.41
CA PRO A 243 7.74 32.29 7.07
C PRO A 243 8.22 31.50 8.29
N ILE A 244 8.25 30.16 8.19
CA ILE A 244 8.82 29.28 9.21
C ILE A 244 10.34 29.28 9.06
N THR A 245 11.07 29.78 10.05
CA THR A 245 12.53 29.94 9.99
C THR A 245 13.27 28.92 10.85
N SER A 246 14.47 28.51 10.43
CA SER A 246 15.35 27.58 11.13
C SER A 246 14.76 26.16 11.30
N PHE A 247 13.98 25.70 10.33
CA PHE A 247 13.45 24.34 10.32
C PHE A 247 14.56 23.30 10.17
N LYS A 248 14.57 22.29 11.02
CA LYS A 248 15.56 21.19 11.02
C LYS A 248 14.95 19.80 11.20
N GLY A 249 13.63 19.73 11.30
CA GLY A 249 12.86 18.51 11.55
C GLY A 249 12.44 17.81 10.26
N TYR A 250 11.33 17.09 10.33
CA TYR A 250 10.78 16.32 9.23
C TYR A 250 9.35 16.75 8.93
N TYR A 251 9.09 17.35 7.76
CA TYR A 251 7.74 17.72 7.34
C TYR A 251 7.32 16.90 6.13
N ASP A 252 6.29 16.07 6.30
CA ASP A 252 5.69 15.27 5.25
C ASP A 252 4.31 15.80 4.87
N GLY A 253 4.20 16.46 3.71
CA GLY A 253 2.91 16.94 3.21
C GLY A 253 1.93 15.84 2.79
N ALA A 254 2.38 14.58 2.78
CA ALA A 254 1.61 13.39 2.40
C ALA A 254 0.86 13.48 1.04
N GLY A 255 1.22 14.45 0.19
CA GLY A 255 0.55 14.71 -1.08
C GLY A 255 -0.78 15.45 -0.96
N TYR A 256 -1.10 16.01 0.21
CA TYR A 256 -2.19 16.98 0.37
C TYR A 256 -1.74 18.37 -0.10
N ASP A 257 -2.72 19.18 -0.49
CA ASP A 257 -2.48 20.52 -1.01
C ASP A 257 -2.46 21.56 0.13
N ILE A 258 -1.56 22.53 0.05
CA ILE A 258 -1.65 23.81 0.77
C ILE A 258 -2.03 24.87 -0.25
N LYS A 259 -3.22 25.44 -0.11
CA LYS A 259 -3.85 26.32 -1.09
C LYS A 259 -3.81 27.77 -0.63
N ASP A 260 -3.62 28.66 -1.60
CA ASP A 260 -3.75 30.11 -1.44
C ASP A 260 -2.72 30.73 -0.49
N LEU A 261 -1.49 30.19 -0.44
CA LEU A 261 -0.43 30.78 0.38
C LEU A 261 -0.11 32.22 -0.06
N TYR A 262 -0.44 33.20 0.79
CA TYR A 262 -0.12 34.61 0.60
C TYR A 262 1.00 35.07 1.53
N ILE A 263 2.07 35.64 0.95
CA ILE A 263 3.17 36.25 1.70
C ILE A 263 3.56 37.57 1.03
N ASN A 264 3.59 38.66 1.80
CA ASN A 264 4.02 39.99 1.38
C ASN A 264 5.00 40.54 2.43
N ARG A 265 6.31 40.38 2.18
CA ARG A 265 7.37 40.66 3.17
C ARG A 265 8.57 41.37 2.56
N THR A 266 9.13 42.35 3.27
CA THR A 266 10.34 43.07 2.82
C THR A 266 11.65 42.43 3.27
N GLN A 267 11.59 41.39 4.11
CA GLN A 267 12.77 40.69 4.66
C GLN A 267 13.37 39.67 3.66
N SER A 268 14.56 39.18 3.97
CA SER A 268 15.17 38.00 3.32
C SER A 268 14.56 36.69 3.87
N ASN A 269 14.85 35.57 3.21
CA ASN A 269 14.38 34.23 3.61
C ASN A 269 12.85 34.12 3.57
N VAL A 270 12.30 34.20 2.36
CA VAL A 270 10.85 34.21 2.13
C VAL A 270 10.42 32.94 1.42
N GLY A 271 9.39 32.30 1.98
CA GLY A 271 8.73 31.08 1.51
C GLY A 271 7.82 30.54 2.61
N LEU A 272 7.11 29.42 2.38
CA LEU A 272 6.42 28.72 3.48
C LEU A 272 7.42 28.44 4.62
N PHE A 273 8.58 27.89 4.27
CA PHE A 273 9.75 27.82 5.11
C PHE A 273 10.72 28.92 4.68
N GLY A 274 10.94 29.92 5.52
CA GLY A 274 11.91 30.97 5.23
C GLY A 274 13.33 30.41 5.19
N GLU A 275 13.68 29.57 6.16
CA GLU A 275 15.00 28.94 6.25
C GLU A 275 14.88 27.50 6.77
N GLN A 276 15.50 26.57 6.07
CA GLN A 276 15.72 25.19 6.48
C GLN A 276 17.21 25.02 6.79
N THR A 277 17.56 24.75 8.04
CA THR A 277 18.95 24.57 8.52
C THR A 277 19.39 23.10 8.57
N GLY A 278 18.55 22.19 8.05
CA GLY A 278 18.77 20.74 8.02
C GLY A 278 17.43 19.99 7.83
N GLY A 279 17.40 18.70 8.14
CA GLY A 279 16.16 17.91 8.10
C GLY A 279 15.59 17.70 6.69
N THR A 280 14.32 17.32 6.61
CA THR A 280 13.65 16.95 5.34
C THR A 280 12.28 17.60 5.22
N ILE A 281 12.03 18.21 4.07
CA ILE A 281 10.69 18.65 3.63
C ILE A 281 10.31 17.79 2.43
N LYS A 282 9.21 17.04 2.53
CA LYS A 282 8.80 16.14 1.44
C LYS A 282 7.31 16.13 1.17
N ARG A 283 6.92 15.77 -0.06
CA ARG A 283 5.53 15.60 -0.49
C ARG A 283 4.62 16.81 -0.24
N VAL A 284 5.19 18.01 -0.23
CA VAL A 284 4.42 19.27 -0.10
C VAL A 284 3.96 19.75 -1.47
N ARG A 285 2.67 20.03 -1.61
CA ARG A 285 2.09 20.63 -2.82
C ARG A 285 1.51 22.00 -2.51
N LEU A 286 2.07 23.04 -3.10
CA LEU A 286 1.55 24.39 -3.00
C LEU A 286 0.68 24.72 -4.22
N VAL A 287 -0.54 25.19 -3.99
CA VAL A 287 -1.49 25.54 -5.04
C VAL A 287 -1.87 27.01 -4.91
N ASN A 288 -1.86 27.74 -6.03
CA ASN A 288 -2.22 29.15 -6.09
C ASN A 288 -1.41 30.05 -5.11
N VAL A 289 -0.08 29.94 -5.14
CA VAL A 289 0.78 30.78 -4.31
C VAL A 289 0.77 32.25 -4.78
N ASN A 290 0.84 33.19 -3.85
CA ASN A 290 1.03 34.61 -4.13
C ASN A 290 2.07 35.20 -3.19
N ILE A 291 3.31 35.27 -3.66
CA ILE A 291 4.44 35.73 -2.86
C ILE A 291 5.00 37.02 -3.45
N VAL A 292 5.04 38.06 -2.63
CA VAL A 292 5.67 39.35 -2.91
C VAL A 292 6.76 39.57 -1.87
N ALA A 293 7.99 39.74 -2.34
CA ALA A 293 9.16 39.95 -1.50
C ALA A 293 10.03 41.11 -2.00
N ASN A 294 10.81 41.72 -1.10
CA ASN A 294 11.78 42.77 -1.48
C ASN A 294 13.23 42.45 -1.03
N GLY A 295 13.46 41.27 -0.43
CA GLY A 295 14.74 40.84 0.11
C GLY A 295 15.45 39.76 -0.71
N SER A 296 16.45 39.11 -0.10
CA SER A 296 17.21 38.03 -0.73
C SER A 296 16.64 36.66 -0.35
N MET A 297 16.91 35.63 -1.16
CA MET A 297 16.58 34.22 -0.87
C MET A 297 15.07 34.01 -0.76
N VAL A 298 14.42 34.01 -1.92
CA VAL A 298 12.96 33.95 -2.06
C VAL A 298 12.58 32.72 -2.88
N GLY A 299 11.79 31.83 -2.30
CA GLY A 299 11.21 30.68 -2.97
C GLY A 299 9.79 30.42 -2.48
N ALA A 300 8.96 29.73 -3.25
CA ALA A 300 7.60 29.46 -2.77
C ALA A 300 7.58 28.51 -1.56
N LEU A 301 8.36 27.44 -1.65
CA LEU A 301 8.46 26.45 -0.58
C LEU A 301 9.54 26.82 0.43
N VAL A 302 10.77 27.08 -0.04
CA VAL A 302 11.91 27.38 0.84
C VAL A 302 12.67 28.64 0.40
N GLY A 303 12.90 29.59 1.30
CA GLY A 303 13.78 30.74 1.03
C GLY A 303 15.24 30.31 0.89
N LYS A 304 15.82 29.78 1.98
CA LYS A 304 17.17 29.19 2.05
C LYS A 304 17.11 27.75 2.55
N SER A 305 17.76 26.82 1.84
CA SER A 305 17.80 25.40 2.19
C SER A 305 19.22 24.88 2.42
N ASP A 306 19.42 24.27 3.59
CA ASP A 306 20.59 23.49 4.00
C ASP A 306 20.26 21.99 4.19
N GLY A 307 19.04 21.54 3.84
CA GLY A 307 18.56 20.17 4.04
C GLY A 307 17.92 19.55 2.81
N ASP A 308 17.21 18.42 2.97
CA ASP A 308 16.61 17.70 1.86
C ASP A 308 15.22 18.23 1.51
N VAL A 309 14.95 18.37 0.21
CA VAL A 309 13.64 18.73 -0.36
C VAL A 309 13.26 17.69 -1.41
N GLU A 310 12.27 16.85 -1.11
CA GLU A 310 11.98 15.66 -1.92
C GLU A 310 10.51 15.56 -2.32
N ASP A 311 10.25 15.20 -3.59
CA ASP A 311 8.89 14.98 -4.07
C ASP A 311 7.96 16.19 -3.80
N CYS A 312 8.42 17.43 -3.98
CA CYS A 312 7.67 18.65 -3.69
C CYS A 312 7.23 19.38 -4.97
N ALA A 313 6.11 20.10 -4.89
CA ALA A 313 5.54 20.76 -6.07
C ALA A 313 4.94 22.14 -5.77
N VAL A 314 5.09 23.05 -6.74
CA VAL A 314 4.27 24.27 -6.84
C VAL A 314 3.41 24.14 -8.09
N ILE A 315 2.09 24.02 -7.91
CA ILE A 315 1.13 23.67 -8.96
C ILE A 315 0.68 24.91 -9.75
N SER A 316 0.65 26.07 -9.11
CA SER A 316 0.27 27.35 -9.71
C SER A 316 0.59 28.51 -8.79
N GLY A 317 0.64 29.72 -9.35
CA GLY A 317 0.81 30.96 -8.59
C GLY A 317 1.98 31.80 -9.09
N THR A 318 2.33 32.81 -8.30
CA THR A 318 3.37 33.79 -8.64
C THR A 318 4.35 33.98 -7.48
N VAL A 319 5.63 34.13 -7.85
CA VAL A 319 6.71 34.54 -6.93
C VAL A 319 7.33 35.81 -7.49
N LYS A 320 7.05 36.93 -6.83
CA LYS A 320 7.49 38.27 -7.23
C LYS A 320 8.50 38.81 -6.21
N ASN A 321 9.72 39.10 -6.65
CA ASN A 321 10.75 39.74 -5.82
C ASN A 321 11.14 41.10 -6.40
N GLU A 322 10.67 42.18 -5.79
CA GLU A 322 10.86 43.55 -6.27
C GLU A 322 11.62 44.41 -5.25
N GLY A 323 12.75 44.98 -5.67
CA GLY A 323 13.53 45.85 -4.79
C GLY A 323 15.02 45.86 -5.13
N SER A 324 15.72 46.81 -4.52
CA SER A 324 17.18 46.96 -4.67
C SER A 324 17.97 45.82 -4.02
N SER A 325 17.37 45.12 -3.05
CA SER A 325 17.96 43.96 -2.37
C SER A 325 17.50 42.62 -2.94
N ALA A 326 16.67 42.61 -3.99
CA ALA A 326 16.20 41.37 -4.61
C ALA A 326 17.39 40.56 -5.13
N GLN A 327 17.61 39.35 -4.61
CA GLN A 327 18.60 38.37 -5.08
C GLN A 327 18.11 36.95 -4.79
N TYR A 328 18.53 35.96 -5.60
CA TYR A 328 18.28 34.54 -5.35
C TYR A 328 16.79 34.20 -5.29
N THR A 329 16.10 34.34 -6.42
CA THR A 329 14.65 34.11 -6.53
C THR A 329 14.39 32.82 -7.32
N GLY A 330 13.69 31.86 -6.71
CA GLY A 330 13.32 30.60 -7.35
C GLY A 330 11.82 30.34 -7.28
N GLY A 331 11.28 29.58 -8.23
CA GLY A 331 9.88 29.15 -8.16
C GLY A 331 9.59 28.20 -7.00
N LEU A 332 10.54 27.32 -6.63
CA LEU A 332 10.43 26.41 -5.48
C LEU A 332 11.34 26.84 -4.34
N VAL A 333 12.63 27.05 -4.61
CA VAL A 333 13.66 27.35 -3.60
C VAL A 333 14.49 28.57 -4.02
N GLY A 334 14.71 29.53 -3.12
CA GLY A 334 15.52 30.72 -3.42
C GLY A 334 17.01 30.42 -3.50
N TYR A 335 17.56 29.87 -2.41
CA TYR A 335 19.00 29.59 -2.25
C TYR A 335 19.21 28.18 -1.70
N GLN A 336 19.93 27.33 -2.43
CA GLN A 336 20.37 26.03 -1.93
C GLN A 336 21.84 26.09 -1.54
N ASN A 337 22.15 25.74 -0.29
CA ASN A 337 23.51 25.68 0.23
C ASN A 337 24.04 24.25 0.37
N ALA A 338 23.18 23.30 0.72
CA ALA A 338 23.51 21.90 0.95
C ALA A 338 22.29 21.00 0.68
N GLY A 339 22.38 19.71 1.04
CA GLY A 339 21.29 18.74 0.89
C GLY A 339 20.96 18.35 -0.56
N ARG A 340 19.92 17.53 -0.71
CA ARG A 340 19.41 17.07 -2.00
C ARG A 340 18.04 17.69 -2.30
N ILE A 341 17.91 18.26 -3.49
CA ILE A 341 16.60 18.60 -4.06
C ILE A 341 16.29 17.59 -5.17
N VAL A 342 15.24 16.79 -4.99
CA VAL A 342 14.98 15.66 -5.89
C VAL A 342 13.49 15.46 -6.17
N ARG A 343 13.19 15.00 -7.40
CA ARG A 343 11.85 14.63 -7.87
C ARG A 343 10.78 15.72 -7.65
N SER A 344 11.18 16.99 -7.80
CA SER A 344 10.36 18.15 -7.43
C SER A 344 10.13 19.07 -8.63
N TYR A 345 9.04 19.84 -8.64
CA TYR A 345 8.72 20.70 -9.78
C TYR A 345 8.00 22.01 -9.43
N SER A 346 8.04 22.98 -10.36
CA SER A 346 7.36 24.28 -10.20
C SER A 346 6.66 24.75 -11.49
N HIS A 347 5.41 25.15 -11.35
CA HIS A 347 4.61 25.85 -12.36
C HIS A 347 4.46 27.35 -12.05
N ALA A 348 5.10 27.86 -11.00
CA ALA A 348 4.97 29.27 -10.62
C ALA A 348 5.64 30.20 -11.64
N ASP A 349 4.96 31.30 -11.96
CA ASP A 349 5.57 32.39 -12.70
C ASP A 349 6.47 33.20 -11.76
N VAL A 350 7.73 33.39 -12.15
CA VAL A 350 8.75 34.05 -11.34
C VAL A 350 9.08 35.41 -11.94
N MET A 351 8.99 36.45 -11.12
CA MET A 351 9.24 37.84 -11.51
C MET A 351 10.26 38.43 -10.56
N SER A 352 11.39 38.93 -11.05
CA SER A 352 12.44 39.47 -10.18
C SER A 352 13.11 40.71 -10.77
N SER A 353 13.44 41.70 -9.93
CA SER A 353 14.37 42.80 -10.29
C SER A 353 15.83 42.48 -9.95
N GLY A 354 16.09 41.30 -9.38
CA GLY A 354 17.38 40.86 -8.85
C GLY A 354 18.21 39.98 -9.79
N ASN A 355 19.43 39.64 -9.36
CA ASN A 355 20.25 38.61 -10.03
C ASN A 355 19.96 37.22 -9.45
N ASN A 356 20.34 36.18 -10.19
CA ASN A 356 20.17 34.76 -9.85
C ASN A 356 18.69 34.42 -9.63
N CYS A 357 17.93 34.55 -10.71
CA CYS A 357 16.51 34.23 -10.78
C CYS A 357 16.31 32.98 -11.64
N GLY A 358 15.56 32.00 -11.15
CA GLY A 358 15.24 30.79 -11.91
C GLY A 358 13.82 30.31 -11.74
N GLY A 359 13.27 29.63 -12.75
CA GLY A 359 11.91 29.08 -12.71
C GLY A 359 11.70 28.02 -11.63
N PHE A 360 12.79 27.41 -11.14
CA PHE A 360 12.79 26.44 -10.06
C PHE A 360 13.66 26.89 -8.87
N LEU A 361 14.92 27.27 -9.14
CA LEU A 361 15.92 27.65 -8.13
C LEU A 361 16.52 29.02 -8.44
N GLY A 362 16.74 29.86 -7.43
CA GLY A 362 17.52 31.10 -7.63
C GLY A 362 19.00 30.78 -7.86
N ILE A 363 19.63 30.09 -6.89
CA ILE A 363 21.02 29.64 -6.97
C ILE A 363 21.24 28.30 -6.29
N VAL A 364 22.18 27.52 -6.82
CA VAL A 364 22.75 26.32 -6.19
C VAL A 364 24.20 26.62 -5.81
N ASN A 365 24.46 26.80 -4.52
CA ASN A 365 25.80 27.03 -3.97
C ASN A 365 26.48 25.71 -3.54
N GLY A 366 25.69 24.74 -3.08
CA GLY A 366 26.16 23.40 -2.73
C GLY A 366 25.01 22.39 -2.67
N GLY A 367 25.34 21.10 -2.49
CA GLY A 367 24.38 20.00 -2.58
C GLY A 367 24.19 19.47 -4.00
N SER A 368 23.05 18.84 -4.25
CA SER A 368 22.68 18.31 -5.58
C SER A 368 21.22 18.56 -5.93
N VAL A 369 20.94 18.76 -7.22
CA VAL A 369 19.58 18.90 -7.75
C VAL A 369 19.38 17.85 -8.83
N SER A 370 18.35 17.01 -8.69
CA SER A 370 18.12 15.93 -9.65
C SER A 370 16.67 15.62 -9.93
N GLN A 371 16.37 15.21 -11.16
CA GLN A 371 15.03 14.78 -11.56
C GLN A 371 13.95 15.84 -11.32
N CYS A 372 14.25 17.11 -11.60
CA CYS A 372 13.34 18.23 -11.31
C CYS A 372 12.92 18.97 -12.59
N PHE A 373 11.83 19.72 -12.55
CA PHE A 373 11.49 20.57 -13.70
C PHE A 373 10.74 21.86 -13.35
N SER A 374 10.74 22.81 -14.28
CA SER A 374 9.90 24.02 -14.18
C SER A 374 9.19 24.36 -15.49
N THR A 375 8.02 24.98 -15.38
CA THR A 375 7.23 25.39 -16.56
C THR A 375 6.74 26.83 -16.52
N GLY A 376 6.82 27.51 -15.37
CA GLY A 376 6.46 28.91 -15.27
C GLY A 376 7.43 29.82 -16.02
N SER A 377 6.97 31.01 -16.36
CA SER A 377 7.80 32.04 -17.00
C SER A 377 8.79 32.66 -16.00
N VAL A 378 9.94 33.12 -16.49
CA VAL A 378 10.89 33.91 -15.69
C VAL A 378 11.01 35.30 -16.31
N THR A 379 10.63 36.32 -15.55
CA THR A 379 10.54 37.70 -16.04
C THR A 379 11.46 38.63 -15.26
N ASP A 380 12.34 39.32 -16.01
CA ASP A 380 13.15 40.43 -15.49
C ASP A 380 12.28 41.70 -15.39
N LEU A 381 12.12 42.20 -14.16
CA LEU A 381 11.36 43.42 -13.86
C LEU A 381 12.18 44.71 -14.06
N THR A 382 13.49 44.60 -14.33
CA THR A 382 14.33 45.78 -14.58
C THR A 382 14.04 46.38 -15.95
N VAL A 383 14.10 47.71 -16.03
CA VAL A 383 13.91 48.46 -17.29
C VAL A 383 14.94 48.05 -18.35
N ALA A 384 16.13 47.63 -17.92
CA ALA A 384 17.21 47.22 -18.82
C ALA A 384 17.05 45.81 -19.40
N LYS A 385 16.22 44.93 -18.80
CA LYS A 385 16.05 43.51 -19.17
C LYS A 385 17.37 42.73 -19.33
N ASN A 386 18.40 43.13 -18.59
CA ASN A 386 19.79 42.69 -18.74
C ASN A 386 20.34 42.03 -17.47
N ALA A 387 19.48 41.60 -16.53
CA ALA A 387 19.95 40.88 -15.35
C ALA A 387 20.71 39.61 -15.75
N SER A 388 21.92 39.43 -15.22
CA SER A 388 22.93 38.54 -15.80
C SER A 388 22.61 37.04 -15.62
N TYR A 389 21.64 36.69 -14.78
CA TYR A 389 21.35 35.31 -14.38
C TYR A 389 19.85 35.07 -14.20
N HIS A 390 19.05 35.33 -15.23
CA HIS A 390 17.63 34.92 -15.31
C HIS A 390 17.53 33.66 -16.16
N GLY A 391 17.49 32.51 -15.49
CA GLY A 391 17.52 31.19 -16.11
C GLY A 391 16.16 30.50 -16.10
N GLY A 392 15.89 29.67 -17.10
CA GLY A 392 14.62 28.96 -17.20
C GLY A 392 14.39 27.97 -16.06
N PHE A 393 15.44 27.29 -15.57
CA PHE A 393 15.38 26.40 -14.40
C PHE A 393 16.09 27.00 -13.18
N VAL A 394 17.39 27.28 -13.29
CA VAL A 394 18.20 27.91 -12.23
C VAL A 394 18.83 29.22 -12.71
N GLY A 395 18.97 30.20 -11.82
CA GLY A 395 19.76 31.42 -12.10
C GLY A 395 21.24 31.13 -12.29
N SER A 396 21.89 30.48 -11.31
CA SER A 396 23.28 30.01 -11.39
C SER A 396 23.56 28.82 -10.47
N GLY A 397 24.62 28.05 -10.75
CA GLY A 397 25.06 26.93 -9.91
C GLY A 397 25.62 25.74 -10.70
N SER A 398 26.12 24.75 -9.97
CA SER A 398 26.63 23.48 -10.50
C SER A 398 25.86 22.28 -9.90
N SER A 399 26.16 21.05 -10.34
CA SER A 399 25.55 19.81 -9.80
C SER A 399 24.04 19.63 -10.04
N ILE A 400 23.62 19.89 -11.28
CA ILE A 400 22.22 19.78 -11.74
C ILE A 400 22.13 18.63 -12.75
N TYR A 401 21.32 17.61 -12.44
CA TYR A 401 21.23 16.36 -13.20
C TYR A 401 19.80 16.06 -13.60
N SER A 402 19.56 15.69 -14.86
CA SER A 402 18.22 15.35 -15.34
C SER A 402 17.16 16.39 -14.92
N CYS A 403 17.48 17.68 -15.10
CA CYS A 403 16.57 18.77 -14.75
C CYS A 403 16.17 19.54 -16.00
N TYR A 404 14.91 19.93 -16.09
CA TYR A 404 14.31 20.42 -17.34
C TYR A 404 13.52 21.72 -17.14
N TYR A 405 13.40 22.53 -18.19
CA TYR A 405 12.50 23.69 -18.16
C TYR A 405 11.83 23.95 -19.50
N ASN A 406 10.67 24.60 -19.41
CA ASN A 406 9.86 24.95 -20.57
C ASN A 406 10.41 26.17 -21.32
N LEU A 407 11.13 25.91 -22.41
CA LEU A 407 11.73 26.90 -23.30
C LEU A 407 10.69 27.85 -23.92
N THR A 408 9.51 27.32 -24.27
CA THR A 408 8.44 28.12 -24.89
C THR A 408 7.96 29.22 -23.94
N LYS A 409 7.94 28.94 -22.64
CA LYS A 409 7.58 29.90 -21.58
C LYS A 409 8.68 30.92 -21.26
N GLN A 410 9.91 30.65 -21.70
CA GLN A 410 11.05 31.58 -21.63
C GLN A 410 11.22 32.42 -22.91
N GLY A 411 10.20 32.50 -23.76
CA GLY A 411 10.27 33.25 -25.02
C GLY A 411 11.24 32.65 -26.05
N GLY A 412 11.54 31.36 -25.94
CA GLY A 412 12.39 30.65 -26.91
C GLY A 412 13.90 30.78 -26.71
N VAL A 413 14.35 31.45 -25.63
CA VAL A 413 15.78 31.64 -25.35
C VAL A 413 16.21 30.76 -24.18
N ALA A 414 17.14 29.84 -24.44
CA ALA A 414 17.70 28.98 -23.41
C ALA A 414 18.69 29.76 -22.53
N LYS A 415 18.40 29.88 -21.23
CA LYS A 415 19.23 30.55 -20.23
C LYS A 415 19.21 29.77 -18.91
N GLY A 416 20.30 29.84 -18.14
CA GLY A 416 20.44 29.11 -16.88
C GLY A 416 20.85 27.64 -17.04
N GLY A 417 21.02 26.94 -15.92
CA GLY A 417 21.29 25.49 -15.91
C GLY A 417 20.05 24.65 -16.24
N GLY A 418 20.24 23.35 -16.49
CA GLY A 418 19.16 22.42 -16.89
C GLY A 418 18.92 22.34 -18.41
N THR A 419 18.15 21.36 -18.84
CA THR A 419 17.84 21.09 -20.25
C THR A 419 16.55 21.79 -20.70
N ALA A 420 16.66 22.62 -21.72
CA ALA A 420 15.52 23.31 -22.31
C ALA A 420 14.68 22.37 -23.19
N LEU A 421 13.36 22.31 -22.96
CA LEU A 421 12.41 21.56 -23.80
C LEU A 421 11.26 22.48 -24.22
N ASN A 422 10.73 22.31 -25.44
CA ASN A 422 9.53 23.04 -25.84
C ASN A 422 8.27 22.48 -25.12
N GLU A 423 7.17 23.22 -25.19
CA GLU A 423 5.89 22.86 -24.57
C GLU A 423 5.41 21.43 -24.91
N ALA A 424 5.58 20.99 -26.16
CA ALA A 424 5.13 19.66 -26.59
C ALA A 424 6.04 18.56 -26.04
N ASP A 425 7.35 18.78 -25.97
CA ASP A 425 8.32 17.80 -25.48
C ASP A 425 8.29 17.70 -23.95
N MET A 426 7.94 18.78 -23.25
CA MET A 426 7.65 18.74 -21.80
C MET A 426 6.49 17.80 -21.44
N LYS A 427 5.69 17.36 -22.42
CA LYS A 427 4.54 16.45 -22.22
C LYS A 427 4.77 15.06 -22.79
N LYS A 428 6.03 14.70 -23.08
CA LYS A 428 6.41 13.38 -23.62
C LYS A 428 7.39 12.67 -22.70
N ALA A 429 7.06 11.44 -22.30
CA ALA A 429 7.89 10.63 -21.41
C ALA A 429 9.34 10.51 -21.91
N SER A 430 9.49 10.27 -23.22
CA SER A 430 10.77 10.08 -23.91
C SER A 430 11.71 11.28 -23.89
N SER A 431 11.22 12.47 -23.55
CA SER A 431 12.04 13.68 -23.40
C SER A 431 12.83 13.71 -22.10
N TYR A 432 12.46 12.86 -21.13
CA TYR A 432 13.03 12.81 -19.80
C TYR A 432 13.80 11.51 -19.58
N SER A 433 14.79 11.57 -18.69
CA SER A 433 15.47 10.40 -18.12
C SER A 433 14.86 9.97 -16.78
N PHE A 434 13.58 10.27 -16.57
CA PHE A 434 12.86 9.95 -15.34
C PHE A 434 12.47 8.48 -15.27
N ASP A 435 12.35 7.97 -14.04
CA ASP A 435 11.77 6.66 -13.79
C ASP A 435 10.24 6.78 -13.67
N TYR A 436 9.57 6.40 -14.76
CA TYR A 436 8.12 6.42 -14.90
C TYR A 436 7.42 5.17 -14.34
N GLN A 437 8.18 4.18 -13.87
CA GLN A 437 7.61 3.02 -13.17
C GLN A 437 7.43 3.31 -11.69
N ASN A 438 8.42 3.96 -11.05
CA ASN A 438 8.42 4.13 -9.60
C ASN A 438 8.01 5.53 -9.12
N TYR A 439 8.31 6.59 -9.88
CA TYR A 439 8.19 7.96 -9.34
C TYR A 439 7.30 8.86 -10.18
N TRP A 440 7.38 8.75 -11.49
CA TRP A 440 6.72 9.69 -12.39
C TRP A 440 5.60 9.04 -13.19
N HIS A 441 4.58 9.82 -13.53
CA HIS A 441 3.55 9.48 -14.49
C HIS A 441 3.40 10.61 -15.50
N ILE A 442 3.12 10.26 -16.75
CA ILE A 442 2.81 11.21 -17.80
C ILE A 442 1.85 10.53 -18.80
N GLY A 443 0.83 11.26 -19.26
CA GLY A 443 -0.10 10.76 -20.29
C GLY A 443 -1.57 11.11 -20.07
N ASP A 444 -2.02 11.29 -18.83
CA ASP A 444 -3.38 11.79 -18.55
C ASP A 444 -3.36 13.32 -18.46
N TYR A 445 -4.00 14.03 -19.40
CA TYR A 445 -4.09 15.49 -19.37
C TYR A 445 -4.77 16.03 -18.10
N LYS A 446 -5.68 15.25 -17.48
CA LYS A 446 -6.31 15.64 -16.21
C LYS A 446 -5.32 15.61 -15.04
N VAL A 447 -4.22 14.89 -15.18
CA VAL A 447 -3.13 14.81 -14.21
C VAL A 447 -2.04 15.80 -14.60
N ASN A 448 -1.78 16.78 -13.74
CA ASN A 448 -0.77 17.84 -13.94
C ASN A 448 -0.74 18.45 -15.36
N LYS A 449 -1.90 18.63 -16.02
CA LYS A 449 -2.03 19.22 -17.37
C LYS A 449 -1.20 18.50 -18.45
N GLY A 450 -0.93 17.21 -18.26
CA GLY A 450 -0.13 16.37 -19.15
C GLY A 450 1.39 16.50 -18.99
N TYR A 451 1.88 17.31 -18.04
CA TYR A 451 3.29 17.29 -17.63
C TYR A 451 3.57 16.08 -16.73
N PRO A 452 4.84 15.71 -16.48
CA PRO A 452 5.18 14.71 -15.49
C PRO A 452 4.56 15.04 -14.12
N GLU A 453 3.89 14.08 -13.52
CA GLU A 453 3.34 14.16 -12.16
C GLU A 453 4.00 13.09 -11.29
N ASN A 454 4.30 13.43 -10.05
CA ASN A 454 4.81 12.45 -9.10
C ASN A 454 3.67 11.47 -8.77
N ARG A 455 3.90 10.17 -8.93
CA ARG A 455 2.88 9.13 -8.68
C ARG A 455 2.32 9.18 -7.27
N LYS A 456 3.07 9.71 -6.30
CA LYS A 456 2.64 9.91 -4.91
C LYS A 456 1.56 10.98 -4.74
N PHE A 457 1.40 11.86 -5.72
CA PHE A 457 0.35 12.89 -5.72
C PHE A 457 -0.93 12.45 -6.44
N ILE A 458 -0.90 11.32 -7.13
CA ILE A 458 -2.03 10.85 -7.90
C ILE A 458 -2.93 9.99 -7.00
N LYS A 459 -4.08 10.55 -6.65
CA LYS A 459 -5.11 9.89 -5.85
C LYS A 459 -6.03 9.06 -6.74
N TYR A 460 -6.54 7.94 -6.22
CA TYR A 460 -7.61 7.20 -6.89
C TYR A 460 -8.87 8.06 -7.04
N ARG A 461 -9.57 7.90 -8.17
CA ARG A 461 -10.76 8.71 -8.48
C ARG A 461 -11.95 8.40 -7.57
N LYS A 462 -12.03 7.18 -7.04
CA LYS A 462 -13.12 6.69 -6.17
C LYS A 462 -12.57 5.73 -5.13
N GLY A 463 -13.24 5.72 -3.97
CA GLY A 463 -12.84 4.93 -2.81
C GLY A 463 -11.89 5.66 -1.88
N LYS A 464 -11.82 5.20 -0.62
CA LYS A 464 -10.90 5.71 0.42
C LYS A 464 -9.77 4.73 0.74
N GLY A 465 -9.73 3.57 0.10
CA GLY A 465 -8.73 2.52 0.35
C GLY A 465 -8.95 1.77 1.66
N THR A 466 -10.12 1.93 2.29
CA THR A 466 -10.52 1.17 3.48
C THR A 466 -11.23 -0.12 3.05
N SER A 467 -11.34 -1.10 3.95
CA SER A 467 -12.02 -2.37 3.64
C SER A 467 -13.48 -2.19 3.22
N ASN A 468 -14.18 -1.21 3.80
CA ASN A 468 -15.59 -0.90 3.49
C ASN A 468 -15.75 0.05 2.29
N ASP A 469 -14.69 0.76 1.90
CA ASP A 469 -14.69 1.73 0.81
C ASP A 469 -13.35 1.64 0.04
N PRO A 470 -13.14 0.53 -0.71
CA PRO A 470 -11.87 0.25 -1.37
C PRO A 470 -11.63 1.20 -2.54
N PHE A 471 -10.37 1.43 -2.88
CA PHE A 471 -10.02 2.14 -4.12
C PHE A 471 -10.49 1.36 -5.34
N LEU A 472 -11.15 2.05 -6.27
CA LEU A 472 -11.71 1.42 -7.47
C LEU A 472 -10.72 1.47 -8.64
N ILE A 473 -10.51 0.32 -9.29
CA ILE A 473 -9.58 0.16 -10.42
C ILE A 473 -10.36 0.01 -11.73
N TYR A 474 -10.16 0.96 -12.65
CA TYR A 474 -10.88 0.99 -13.94
C TYR A 474 -9.98 0.73 -15.15
N ASN A 475 -8.66 0.88 -15.01
CA ASN A 475 -7.72 0.81 -16.13
C ASN A 475 -6.32 0.39 -15.64
N GLN A 476 -5.40 0.18 -16.60
CA GLN A 476 -4.02 -0.22 -16.31
C GLN A 476 -3.31 0.74 -15.36
N PHE A 477 -3.50 2.05 -15.50
CA PHE A 477 -2.84 3.04 -14.66
C PHE A 477 -3.32 2.92 -13.20
N ASP A 478 -4.63 2.79 -12.96
CA ASP A 478 -5.17 2.56 -11.62
C ASP A 478 -4.57 1.29 -10.98
N LEU A 479 -4.37 0.22 -11.77
CA LEU A 479 -3.76 -1.02 -11.28
C LEU A 479 -2.27 -0.85 -10.96
N GLU A 480 -1.54 -0.09 -11.78
CA GLU A 480 -0.12 0.22 -11.52
C GLU A 480 0.06 1.02 -10.22
N GLN A 481 -0.91 1.87 -9.87
CA GLN A 481 -0.84 2.70 -8.66
C GLN A 481 -0.94 1.90 -7.36
N VAL A 482 -1.40 0.64 -7.38
CA VAL A 482 -1.55 -0.21 -6.19
C VAL A 482 -0.26 -0.30 -5.38
N ARG A 483 0.90 -0.31 -6.05
CA ARG A 483 2.23 -0.36 -5.42
C ARG A 483 2.55 0.81 -4.49
N HIS A 484 1.84 1.92 -4.63
CA HIS A 484 2.03 3.11 -3.81
C HIS A 484 1.11 3.14 -2.57
N PHE A 485 0.25 2.13 -2.43
CA PHE A 485 -0.79 2.04 -1.41
C PHE A 485 -0.90 0.58 -0.93
N ALA A 486 0.23 -0.07 -0.65
CA ALA A 486 0.34 -1.52 -0.46
C ALA A 486 -0.42 -2.06 0.77
N ASP A 487 -0.78 -1.21 1.71
CA ASP A 487 -1.57 -1.49 2.92
C ASP A 487 -3.09 -1.26 2.71
N LYS A 488 -3.51 -0.78 1.53
CA LYS A 488 -4.91 -0.39 1.25
C LYS A 488 -5.72 -1.48 0.57
N HIS A 489 -7.04 -1.27 0.52
CA HIS A 489 -7.96 -2.20 -0.13
C HIS A 489 -8.41 -1.65 -1.49
N PHE A 490 -8.54 -2.55 -2.47
CA PHE A 490 -8.81 -2.26 -3.87
C PHE A 490 -9.88 -3.20 -4.43
N ARG A 491 -10.68 -2.68 -5.36
CA ARG A 491 -11.64 -3.48 -6.13
C ARG A 491 -11.59 -3.11 -7.60
N MET A 492 -11.54 -4.11 -8.47
CA MET A 492 -11.64 -3.91 -9.92
C MET A 492 -13.08 -3.69 -10.36
N GLU A 493 -13.25 -2.76 -11.29
CA GLU A 493 -14.55 -2.45 -11.91
C GLU A 493 -14.58 -2.85 -13.38
N ASN A 494 -13.41 -2.88 -14.04
CA ASN A 494 -13.27 -3.26 -15.43
C ASN A 494 -12.26 -4.40 -15.61
N ASP A 495 -12.37 -5.11 -16.73
CA ASP A 495 -11.23 -5.85 -17.24
C ASP A 495 -10.10 -4.91 -17.62
N ILE A 496 -8.87 -5.35 -17.41
CA ILE A 496 -7.67 -4.57 -17.66
C ILE A 496 -6.77 -5.34 -18.60
N ILE A 497 -6.45 -4.74 -19.75
CA ILE A 497 -5.48 -5.28 -20.68
C ILE A 497 -4.18 -4.51 -20.49
N LEU A 498 -3.13 -5.23 -20.14
CA LEU A 498 -1.80 -4.67 -19.93
C LEU A 498 -1.09 -4.54 -21.27
N ASN A 499 -0.73 -3.31 -21.62
CA ASN A 499 -0.07 -3.00 -22.88
C ASN A 499 1.39 -2.56 -22.66
N TYR A 500 2.26 -3.54 -22.37
CA TYR A 500 3.70 -3.29 -22.22
C TYR A 500 4.47 -3.55 -23.50
N PRO A 501 5.49 -2.72 -23.82
CA PRO A 501 6.40 -3.01 -24.91
C PRO A 501 7.21 -4.28 -24.59
N LYS A 502 7.20 -5.25 -25.51
CA LYS A 502 7.88 -6.55 -25.36
C LYS A 502 9.42 -6.50 -25.55
N SER A 503 10.04 -5.33 -25.33
CA SER A 503 11.48 -5.09 -25.46
C SER A 503 12.20 -4.90 -24.12
N GLY A 504 11.46 -4.73 -23.02
CA GLY A 504 12.00 -4.48 -21.67
C GLY A 504 11.62 -5.54 -20.64
N PRO A 505 11.82 -5.27 -19.33
CA PRO A 505 11.50 -6.22 -18.25
C PRO A 505 9.98 -6.41 -18.03
N GLY A 506 9.14 -5.54 -18.61
CA GLY A 506 7.68 -5.60 -18.48
C GLY A 506 7.17 -5.10 -17.13
N TRP A 507 6.13 -5.76 -16.63
CA TRP A 507 5.52 -5.48 -15.33
C TRP A 507 6.59 -5.44 -14.22
N LEU A 508 6.47 -4.44 -13.36
CA LEU A 508 7.21 -4.37 -12.10
C LEU A 508 6.31 -4.96 -11.02
N PRO A 509 6.69 -6.05 -10.35
CA PRO A 509 5.88 -6.62 -9.27
C PRO A 509 5.48 -5.57 -8.22
N ILE A 510 4.27 -5.68 -7.68
CA ILE A 510 3.83 -4.85 -6.55
C ILE A 510 4.60 -5.33 -5.30
N GLY A 511 5.35 -4.42 -4.67
CA GLY A 511 6.30 -4.74 -3.60
C GLY A 511 7.77 -4.76 -4.06
N ASP A 512 8.04 -4.93 -5.36
CA ASP A 512 9.38 -4.86 -5.98
C ASP A 512 9.68 -3.40 -6.33
N GLY A 513 10.25 -2.65 -5.38
CA GLY A 513 10.60 -1.24 -5.60
C GLY A 513 10.90 -0.45 -4.33
N MET A 514 12.16 -0.02 -4.23
CA MET A 514 12.81 0.80 -3.18
C MET A 514 13.06 0.10 -1.84
N THR A 515 14.33 0.01 -1.45
CA THR A 515 14.82 -0.23 -0.08
C THR A 515 15.12 1.11 0.58
N ASN A 516 14.52 1.41 1.71
CA ASN A 516 14.61 2.68 2.45
C ASN A 516 13.82 2.35 3.71
N HIS A 517 14.50 1.78 4.68
CA HIS A 517 13.93 1.33 5.95
C HIS A 517 13.33 2.48 6.82
N GLU A 518 13.00 3.65 6.25
CA GLU A 518 12.96 4.90 6.99
C GLU A 518 11.58 5.56 7.10
N THR A 519 10.55 5.18 6.33
CA THR A 519 9.28 5.96 6.38
C THR A 519 7.95 5.21 6.22
N GLY A 520 7.81 3.92 6.53
CA GLY A 520 6.51 3.28 6.83
C GLY A 520 5.34 3.32 5.81
N TRP A 521 5.50 3.93 4.63
CA TRP A 521 4.43 4.10 3.60
C TRP A 521 4.62 3.20 2.38
N TRP A 522 5.66 2.40 2.42
CA TRP A 522 6.04 1.44 1.40
C TRP A 522 6.35 0.20 2.19
N ALA A 523 5.51 -0.80 2.02
CA ALA A 523 5.87 -2.11 2.48
C ALA A 523 6.58 -2.78 1.30
N ASN A 524 7.70 -3.48 1.58
CA ASN A 524 8.32 -4.41 0.63
C ASN A 524 7.41 -5.62 0.33
N SER A 525 6.13 -5.52 0.68
CA SER A 525 5.12 -6.56 0.67
C SER A 525 3.75 -5.88 0.64
N PHE A 526 2.80 -6.49 -0.03
CA PHE A 526 1.41 -6.04 -0.02
C PHE A 526 0.70 -6.64 1.19
N GLU A 527 -0.01 -5.81 1.96
CA GLU A 527 -0.76 -6.18 3.19
C GLU A 527 -2.27 -5.98 3.05
N GLY A 528 -2.68 -5.28 1.98
CA GLY A 528 -4.06 -4.92 1.72
C GLY A 528 -4.92 -6.02 1.08
N THR A 529 -5.99 -5.60 0.40
CA THR A 529 -6.85 -6.51 -0.38
C THR A 529 -6.94 -6.08 -1.83
N LEU A 530 -6.72 -7.00 -2.77
CA LEU A 530 -7.11 -6.82 -4.16
C LEU A 530 -8.28 -7.74 -4.48
N ASP A 531 -9.47 -7.16 -4.59
CA ASP A 531 -10.68 -7.83 -5.04
C ASP A 531 -10.85 -7.64 -6.55
N GLY A 532 -10.63 -8.71 -7.31
CA GLY A 532 -10.82 -8.70 -8.76
C GLY A 532 -12.29 -8.57 -9.17
N ASN A 533 -13.26 -8.77 -8.28
CA ASN A 533 -14.70 -8.65 -8.57
C ASN A 533 -15.12 -9.44 -9.82
N ASN A 534 -14.52 -10.62 -10.01
CA ASN A 534 -14.62 -11.49 -11.19
C ASN A 534 -14.24 -10.82 -12.53
N LYS A 535 -13.46 -9.74 -12.47
CA LYS A 535 -12.85 -9.09 -13.64
C LYS A 535 -11.52 -9.75 -13.98
N ALA A 536 -11.05 -9.47 -15.19
CA ALA A 536 -9.88 -10.10 -15.75
C ALA A 536 -8.73 -9.11 -15.97
N ILE A 537 -7.50 -9.59 -15.75
CA ILE A 537 -6.28 -8.93 -16.18
C ILE A 537 -5.68 -9.76 -17.31
N GLY A 538 -5.57 -9.16 -18.50
CA GLY A 538 -5.01 -9.77 -19.70
C GLY A 538 -3.63 -9.23 -20.06
N GLY A 539 -2.77 -10.05 -20.64
CA GLY A 539 -1.53 -9.58 -21.29
C GLY A 539 -0.37 -9.29 -20.33
N LEU A 540 -0.32 -9.96 -19.17
CA LEU A 540 0.73 -9.76 -18.19
C LEU A 540 2.10 -10.18 -18.74
N TYR A 541 2.93 -9.20 -19.09
CA TYR A 541 4.25 -9.41 -19.66
C TYR A 541 5.37 -9.18 -18.64
N MET A 542 6.28 -10.14 -18.49
CA MET A 542 7.49 -10.03 -17.65
C MET A 542 8.69 -10.77 -18.24
N ARG A 543 9.88 -10.15 -18.23
CA ARG A 543 11.15 -10.81 -18.53
C ARG A 543 12.20 -10.47 -17.47
N ARG A 544 12.22 -11.27 -16.40
CA ARG A 544 13.01 -11.07 -15.18
C ARG A 544 13.69 -12.36 -14.73
N ARG A 545 14.44 -13.01 -15.62
CA ARG A 545 15.04 -14.35 -15.40
C ARG A 545 16.00 -14.41 -14.21
N SER A 546 16.67 -13.30 -13.88
CA SER A 546 17.64 -13.21 -12.79
C SER A 546 17.03 -12.73 -11.46
N THR A 547 15.76 -12.35 -11.45
CA THR A 547 15.08 -11.82 -10.27
C THR A 547 14.33 -12.96 -9.58
N SER A 548 14.32 -12.95 -8.25
CA SER A 548 13.54 -13.89 -7.45
C SER A 548 12.23 -13.23 -7.00
N LYS A 549 11.24 -14.04 -6.60
CA LYS A 549 9.95 -13.53 -6.11
C LYS A 549 9.19 -12.66 -7.11
N CYS A 550 9.25 -12.99 -8.40
CA CYS A 550 8.47 -12.26 -9.41
C CYS A 550 7.04 -12.79 -9.52
N GLY A 551 6.10 -11.86 -9.64
CA GLY A 551 4.71 -12.09 -9.96
C GLY A 551 4.00 -10.77 -10.21
N MET A 552 2.67 -10.76 -10.26
CA MET A 552 1.93 -9.51 -10.17
C MET A 552 2.28 -8.77 -8.85
N PHE A 553 2.42 -9.54 -7.77
CA PHE A 553 2.99 -9.13 -6.49
C PHE A 553 4.35 -9.80 -6.25
N GLU A 554 5.29 -9.08 -5.64
CA GLU A 554 6.53 -9.67 -5.15
C GLU A 554 6.24 -10.55 -3.93
N THR A 555 5.66 -9.94 -2.89
CA THR A 555 5.29 -10.62 -1.65
C THR A 555 3.90 -10.16 -1.20
N LEU A 556 3.03 -11.11 -0.88
CA LEU A 556 1.81 -10.92 -0.10
C LEU A 556 2.14 -11.27 1.36
N SER A 557 2.11 -10.31 2.27
CA SER A 557 2.44 -10.50 3.69
C SER A 557 1.20 -10.68 4.56
N THR A 558 1.36 -10.60 5.88
CA THR A 558 0.31 -10.90 6.85
C THR A 558 -0.96 -10.10 6.55
N ASN A 559 -2.11 -10.80 6.52
CA ASN A 559 -3.45 -10.25 6.22
C ASN A 559 -3.72 -9.90 4.76
N ALA A 560 -2.73 -10.00 3.87
CA ALA A 560 -2.95 -9.73 2.46
C ALA A 560 -3.97 -10.71 1.86
N VAL A 561 -4.90 -10.18 1.06
CA VAL A 561 -5.92 -10.98 0.37
C VAL A 561 -5.96 -10.61 -1.11
N VAL A 562 -5.75 -11.58 -2.00
CA VAL A 562 -6.07 -11.43 -3.42
C VAL A 562 -7.22 -12.37 -3.73
N LYS A 563 -8.32 -11.86 -4.28
CA LYS A 563 -9.50 -12.68 -4.51
C LYS A 563 -10.30 -12.33 -5.76
N ASP A 564 -11.13 -13.26 -6.21
CA ASP A 564 -12.14 -13.07 -7.26
C ASP A 564 -11.53 -12.51 -8.56
N LEU A 565 -10.38 -13.04 -8.98
CA LEU A 565 -9.56 -12.48 -10.06
C LEU A 565 -9.30 -13.50 -11.16
N ILE A 566 -9.40 -13.06 -12.41
CA ILE A 566 -9.06 -13.87 -13.58
C ILE A 566 -7.81 -13.28 -14.24
N ILE A 567 -6.80 -14.11 -14.50
CA ILE A 567 -5.63 -13.74 -15.29
C ILE A 567 -5.70 -14.46 -16.62
N ILE A 568 -5.59 -13.72 -17.71
CA ILE A 568 -5.66 -14.25 -19.07
C ILE A 568 -4.35 -13.95 -19.80
N ASP A 569 -3.83 -14.93 -20.54
CA ASP A 569 -2.74 -14.76 -21.51
C ASP A 569 -1.54 -13.99 -20.95
N VAL A 570 -0.68 -14.65 -20.16
CA VAL A 570 0.54 -14.00 -19.66
C VAL A 570 1.67 -14.04 -20.72
N ASP A 571 2.84 -13.49 -20.48
CA ASP A 571 4.04 -13.72 -21.31
C ASP A 571 5.23 -13.49 -20.38
N MET A 572 5.64 -14.56 -19.70
CA MET A 572 6.47 -14.49 -18.51
C MET A 572 7.71 -15.36 -18.62
N GLU A 573 8.87 -14.76 -18.39
CA GLU A 573 10.14 -15.44 -18.19
C GLU A 573 10.75 -15.02 -16.84
N VAL A 574 10.77 -15.94 -15.87
CA VAL A 574 10.99 -15.60 -14.46
C VAL A 574 11.99 -16.54 -13.75
N GLY A 575 12.61 -16.05 -12.68
CA GLY A 575 13.69 -16.74 -11.93
C GLY A 575 13.21 -17.65 -10.80
N ASN A 576 13.73 -17.45 -9.58
CA ASN A 576 13.41 -18.28 -8.39
C ASN A 576 12.15 -17.79 -7.67
N HIS A 577 11.38 -18.67 -7.03
CA HIS A 577 10.21 -18.27 -6.23
C HIS A 577 9.22 -17.40 -7.00
N CYS A 578 9.00 -17.66 -8.28
CA CYS A 578 8.12 -16.81 -9.08
C CYS A 578 6.76 -17.49 -9.28
N GLY A 579 5.69 -16.71 -9.25
CA GLY A 579 4.34 -17.16 -9.56
C GLY A 579 3.59 -16.08 -10.33
N ILE A 580 2.58 -16.44 -11.12
CA ILE A 580 1.84 -15.44 -11.91
C ILE A 580 1.21 -14.38 -11.01
N ILE A 581 0.62 -14.78 -9.88
CA ILE A 581 -0.01 -13.87 -8.93
C ILE A 581 1.02 -13.30 -7.97
N ALA A 582 1.77 -14.17 -7.28
CA ALA A 582 2.68 -13.74 -6.23
C ALA A 582 4.01 -14.50 -6.28
N GLY A 583 5.10 -13.78 -6.09
CA GLY A 583 6.40 -14.40 -5.81
C GLY A 583 6.39 -15.15 -4.49
N SER A 584 5.96 -14.49 -3.41
CA SER A 584 5.87 -15.08 -2.07
C SER A 584 4.53 -14.76 -1.39
N MET A 585 4.04 -15.69 -0.59
CA MET A 585 2.90 -15.54 0.32
C MET A 585 3.31 -15.93 1.74
N ASN A 586 3.16 -15.01 2.68
CA ASN A 586 3.46 -15.19 4.09
C ASN A 586 2.23 -14.82 4.93
N LYS A 587 1.52 -15.81 5.48
CA LYS A 587 0.26 -15.58 6.23
C LYS A 587 -0.78 -14.76 5.44
N ALA A 588 -0.80 -14.96 4.12
CA ALA A 588 -1.66 -14.29 3.14
C ALA A 588 -2.71 -15.27 2.57
N LYS A 589 -3.72 -14.74 1.88
CA LYS A 589 -4.80 -15.51 1.26
C LYS A 589 -4.92 -15.23 -0.24
N LEU A 590 -5.05 -16.31 -1.02
CA LEU A 590 -5.37 -16.27 -2.45
C LEU A 590 -6.67 -17.06 -2.65
N LEU A 591 -7.75 -16.39 -3.04
CA LEU A 591 -9.11 -16.96 -2.98
C LEU A 591 -9.83 -16.78 -4.32
N ASN A 592 -10.37 -17.84 -4.92
CA ASN A 592 -11.15 -17.69 -6.16
C ASN A 592 -10.37 -16.98 -7.29
N VAL A 593 -9.10 -17.39 -7.49
CA VAL A 593 -8.23 -16.83 -8.53
C VAL A 593 -7.96 -17.86 -9.61
N SER A 594 -8.13 -17.46 -10.87
CA SER A 594 -7.91 -18.34 -12.01
C SER A 594 -6.90 -17.76 -13.01
N VAL A 595 -6.03 -18.61 -13.53
CA VAL A 595 -5.18 -18.33 -14.69
C VAL A 595 -5.69 -19.20 -15.84
N ARG A 596 -5.98 -18.57 -16.98
CA ARG A 596 -6.43 -19.25 -18.21
C ARG A 596 -5.73 -18.68 -19.44
N MET A 597 -5.82 -19.39 -20.55
CA MET A 597 -5.22 -18.98 -21.82
C MET A 597 -6.12 -19.23 -23.02
N PHE A 598 -6.07 -18.28 -23.96
CA PHE A 598 -6.81 -18.32 -25.22
C PHE A 598 -5.90 -18.08 -26.44
N ASN A 599 -4.76 -17.40 -26.29
CA ASN A 599 -3.87 -17.00 -27.40
C ASN A 599 -2.44 -17.56 -27.28
N SER A 600 -1.54 -17.13 -28.18
CA SER A 600 -0.12 -17.49 -28.21
C SER A 600 0.62 -17.02 -26.96
N PHE A 601 1.12 -17.99 -26.20
CA PHE A 601 1.61 -17.82 -24.84
C PHE A 601 3.07 -18.30 -24.66
N SER A 602 3.79 -17.75 -23.67
CA SER A 602 5.09 -18.26 -23.21
C SER A 602 5.27 -18.09 -21.69
N TYR A 603 5.09 -19.16 -20.90
CA TYR A 603 5.54 -19.22 -19.50
C TYR A 603 6.83 -19.99 -19.46
N LYS A 604 7.91 -19.36 -19.02
CA LYS A 604 9.17 -20.04 -18.78
C LYS A 604 9.71 -19.71 -17.41
N THR A 605 10.07 -20.75 -16.67
CA THR A 605 10.67 -20.62 -15.34
C THR A 605 12.13 -21.08 -15.39
N PHE A 606 13.02 -20.27 -14.85
CA PHE A 606 14.48 -20.45 -14.83
C PHE A 606 15.00 -20.63 -13.40
N SER A 607 14.21 -21.26 -12.53
CA SER A 607 14.59 -21.42 -11.12
C SER A 607 15.83 -22.31 -10.98
N SER A 608 16.72 -21.97 -10.05
CA SER A 608 17.86 -22.81 -9.72
C SER A 608 17.42 -24.06 -8.97
N ALA A 609 18.14 -25.17 -9.13
CA ALA A 609 17.87 -26.43 -8.42
C ALA A 609 18.32 -26.41 -6.94
N SER A 610 18.71 -25.26 -6.38
CA SER A 610 19.19 -25.14 -5.00
C SER A 610 18.05 -25.13 -3.98
N ASP A 611 18.36 -25.38 -2.69
CA ASP A 611 17.41 -25.55 -1.58
C ASP A 611 16.26 -24.53 -1.57
N GLY A 612 15.05 -25.02 -1.82
CA GLY A 612 13.81 -24.25 -1.68
C GLY A 612 13.40 -23.40 -2.89
N ASN A 613 14.19 -23.31 -3.97
CA ASN A 613 13.94 -22.39 -5.08
C ASN A 613 12.97 -22.95 -6.16
N GLY A 614 11.67 -22.91 -5.90
CA GLY A 614 10.63 -23.33 -6.85
C GLY A 614 9.75 -22.19 -7.36
N SER A 615 9.31 -22.26 -8.62
CA SER A 615 8.30 -21.35 -9.20
C SER A 615 6.96 -22.05 -9.35
N GLY A 616 5.85 -21.35 -9.21
CA GLY A 616 4.51 -21.93 -9.29
C GLY A 616 3.66 -21.32 -10.37
N GLY A 617 2.60 -22.02 -10.78
CA GLY A 617 1.60 -21.47 -11.69
C GLY A 617 0.93 -20.21 -11.11
N LEU A 618 0.62 -20.21 -9.81
CA LEU A 618 0.01 -19.05 -9.14
C LEU A 618 0.98 -18.36 -8.17
N VAL A 619 1.67 -19.14 -7.34
CA VAL A 619 2.48 -18.64 -6.23
C VAL A 619 3.88 -19.26 -6.27
N GLY A 620 4.93 -18.47 -6.15
CA GLY A 620 6.29 -18.98 -6.06
C GLY A 620 6.58 -19.71 -4.76
N LEU A 621 6.49 -19.01 -3.63
CA LEU A 621 6.76 -19.51 -2.28
C LEU A 621 5.56 -19.27 -1.35
N ALA A 622 5.05 -20.29 -0.67
CA ALA A 622 4.01 -20.15 0.37
C ALA A 622 4.54 -20.55 1.75
N THR A 623 4.32 -19.72 2.77
CA THR A 623 4.83 -19.93 4.14
C THR A 623 3.91 -19.38 5.23
N ASN A 624 4.15 -19.80 6.47
CA ASN A 624 3.53 -19.32 7.71
C ASN A 624 2.00 -19.19 7.65
N ASP A 625 1.31 -20.29 7.33
CA ASP A 625 -0.15 -20.36 7.27
C ASP A 625 -0.76 -19.61 6.07
N ALA A 626 -0.03 -19.57 4.95
CA ALA A 626 -0.59 -19.13 3.67
C ALA A 626 -1.78 -20.02 3.25
N VAL A 627 -2.84 -19.40 2.73
CA VAL A 627 -4.07 -20.08 2.29
C VAL A 627 -4.30 -19.82 0.81
N ILE A 628 -4.44 -20.89 0.03
CA ILE A 628 -4.79 -20.84 -1.39
C ILE A 628 -6.03 -21.68 -1.57
N ASP A 629 -7.16 -21.05 -1.86
CA ASP A 629 -8.46 -21.72 -1.91
C ASP A 629 -9.22 -21.40 -3.19
N ASN A 630 -9.86 -22.41 -3.77
CA ASN A 630 -10.69 -22.29 -4.95
C ASN A 630 -9.95 -21.66 -6.15
N CYS A 631 -8.72 -22.11 -6.41
CA CYS A 631 -7.89 -21.52 -7.45
C CYS A 631 -7.65 -22.46 -8.64
N LEU A 632 -7.59 -21.90 -9.84
CA LEU A 632 -7.40 -22.64 -11.09
C LEU A 632 -6.11 -22.19 -11.79
N PHE A 633 -5.27 -23.15 -12.15
CA PHE A 633 -4.20 -22.95 -13.12
C PHE A 633 -4.50 -23.80 -14.35
N ASP A 634 -4.83 -23.16 -15.48
CA ASP A 634 -5.11 -23.83 -16.75
C ASP A 634 -4.30 -23.19 -17.89
N ALA A 635 -3.04 -23.61 -18.00
CA ALA A 635 -2.08 -23.02 -18.93
C ALA A 635 -0.93 -23.97 -19.26
N PRO A 636 -0.42 -23.98 -20.51
CA PRO A 636 0.83 -24.66 -20.83
C PRO A 636 2.03 -23.94 -20.18
N ILE A 637 3.04 -24.69 -19.76
CA ILE A 637 4.27 -24.13 -19.16
C ILE A 637 5.50 -24.85 -19.68
N GLN A 638 6.62 -24.14 -19.76
CA GLN A 638 7.92 -24.75 -20.02
C GLN A 638 8.90 -24.44 -18.90
N GLN A 639 9.22 -25.45 -18.08
CA GLN A 639 10.24 -25.30 -17.05
C GLN A 639 11.63 -25.52 -17.64
N GLN A 640 12.48 -24.51 -17.53
CA GLN A 640 13.86 -24.60 -17.99
C GLN A 640 14.76 -25.28 -16.95
N SER A 641 14.52 -25.02 -15.67
CA SER A 641 15.29 -25.58 -14.54
C SER A 641 14.54 -25.48 -13.21
N GLY A 642 15.06 -26.11 -12.16
CA GLY A 642 14.64 -25.92 -10.76
C GLY A 642 13.42 -26.75 -10.36
N TYR A 643 12.49 -26.15 -9.59
CA TYR A 643 11.22 -26.77 -9.22
C TYR A 643 10.04 -26.00 -9.81
N PHE A 644 9.03 -26.71 -10.30
CA PHE A 644 7.78 -26.11 -10.74
C PHE A 644 6.56 -26.80 -10.10
N GLY A 645 5.60 -26.04 -9.61
CA GLY A 645 4.30 -26.57 -9.17
C GLY A 645 3.12 -25.87 -9.84
N GLY A 646 2.08 -26.60 -10.22
CA GLY A 646 0.93 -25.99 -10.90
C GLY A 646 0.20 -24.91 -10.10
N ILE A 647 0.20 -25.00 -8.76
CA ILE A 647 -0.33 -23.95 -7.87
C ILE A 647 0.81 -23.21 -7.18
N VAL A 648 1.67 -23.95 -6.45
CA VAL A 648 2.75 -23.38 -5.63
C VAL A 648 4.11 -23.94 -6.05
N GLY A 649 5.11 -23.08 -6.23
CA GLY A 649 6.47 -23.52 -6.53
C GLY A 649 7.14 -24.24 -5.36
N CYS A 650 7.12 -23.61 -4.18
CA CYS A 650 7.68 -24.13 -2.95
C CYS A 650 6.77 -23.83 -1.75
N VAL A 651 6.59 -24.80 -0.86
CA VAL A 651 6.01 -24.56 0.47
C VAL A 651 7.10 -24.65 1.52
N ASP A 652 7.17 -23.62 2.36
CA ASP A 652 8.05 -23.55 3.52
C ASP A 652 7.22 -23.50 4.80
N MET A 653 7.49 -24.40 5.74
CA MET A 653 6.78 -24.59 7.01
C MET A 653 5.27 -24.87 6.91
N LYS A 654 4.42 -23.89 6.57
CA LYS A 654 2.96 -24.02 6.69
C LYS A 654 2.19 -23.44 5.52
N ALA A 655 1.32 -24.25 4.91
CA ALA A 655 0.37 -23.80 3.89
C ALA A 655 -0.87 -24.70 3.81
N THR A 656 -2.01 -24.10 3.46
CA THR A 656 -3.24 -24.81 3.11
C THR A 656 -3.60 -24.52 1.65
N ILE A 657 -3.73 -25.58 0.85
CA ILE A 657 -4.18 -25.51 -0.54
C ILE A 657 -5.47 -26.31 -0.63
N SER A 658 -6.57 -25.67 -0.99
CA SER A 658 -7.88 -26.32 -1.08
C SER A 658 -8.66 -25.95 -2.32
N ASN A 659 -9.51 -26.87 -2.79
CA ASN A 659 -10.41 -26.61 -3.92
C ASN A 659 -9.67 -26.13 -5.18
N CYS A 660 -8.45 -26.62 -5.43
CA CYS A 660 -7.63 -26.15 -6.55
C CYS A 660 -7.66 -27.10 -7.75
N THR A 661 -7.57 -26.56 -8.96
CA THR A 661 -7.42 -27.36 -10.18
C THR A 661 -6.19 -26.95 -10.95
N VAL A 662 -5.46 -27.94 -11.46
CA VAL A 662 -4.30 -27.76 -12.33
C VAL A 662 -4.55 -28.47 -13.64
N SER A 663 -4.38 -27.76 -14.75
CA SER A 663 -4.56 -28.23 -16.12
C SER A 663 -3.56 -27.51 -17.05
N GLY A 664 -3.37 -28.05 -18.24
CA GLY A 664 -2.42 -27.55 -19.24
C GLY A 664 -1.32 -28.55 -19.57
N ILE A 665 -0.46 -28.18 -20.52
CA ILE A 665 0.67 -29.02 -20.98
C ILE A 665 1.94 -28.57 -20.25
N PHE A 666 2.55 -29.50 -19.52
CA PHE A 666 3.73 -29.24 -18.70
C PHE A 666 4.95 -29.81 -19.41
N ASP A 667 5.77 -28.91 -19.97
CA ASP A 667 6.97 -29.25 -20.73
C ASP A 667 8.23 -29.04 -19.88
N GLN A 668 8.91 -30.12 -19.56
CA GLN A 668 10.09 -30.10 -18.69
C GLN A 668 11.36 -30.20 -19.53
N VAL A 669 12.20 -29.17 -19.44
CA VAL A 669 13.55 -29.22 -20.00
C VAL A 669 14.52 -29.85 -19.00
N SER A 670 14.51 -29.37 -17.74
CA SER A 670 15.35 -29.87 -16.64
C SER A 670 14.73 -29.50 -15.28
N GLY A 671 15.11 -30.22 -14.22
CA GLY A 671 14.62 -29.99 -12.85
C GLY A 671 13.55 -30.97 -12.41
N TYR A 672 12.55 -30.50 -11.68
CA TYR A 672 11.41 -31.30 -11.20
C TYR A 672 10.09 -30.54 -11.32
N MET A 673 9.03 -31.25 -11.70
CA MET A 673 7.66 -30.73 -11.71
C MET A 673 6.79 -31.50 -10.72
N GLY A 674 5.94 -30.78 -10.01
CA GLY A 674 4.83 -31.33 -9.24
C GLY A 674 3.49 -30.80 -9.75
N GLY A 675 2.46 -31.65 -9.68
CA GLY A 675 1.12 -31.25 -10.12
C GLY A 675 0.59 -30.01 -9.39
N ILE A 676 0.66 -29.98 -8.05
CA ILE A 676 0.14 -28.87 -7.23
C ILE A 676 1.28 -28.02 -6.66
N ILE A 677 2.27 -28.67 -6.04
CA ILE A 677 3.42 -28.10 -5.34
C ILE A 677 4.71 -28.62 -5.98
N GLY A 678 5.63 -27.73 -6.33
CA GLY A 678 6.92 -28.09 -6.93
C GLY A 678 7.98 -28.56 -5.94
N ASN A 679 7.98 -28.04 -4.71
CA ASN A 679 8.89 -28.45 -3.64
C ASN A 679 8.27 -28.23 -2.25
N ILE A 680 8.51 -29.12 -1.29
CA ILE A 680 8.37 -28.79 0.13
C ILE A 680 9.77 -28.66 0.75
N ALA A 681 10.03 -27.53 1.41
CA ALA A 681 11.28 -27.32 2.13
C ALA A 681 11.40 -28.28 3.32
N TYR A 682 12.59 -28.86 3.50
CA TYR A 682 12.87 -29.65 4.70
C TYR A 682 13.05 -28.72 5.91
N THR A 683 12.77 -29.24 7.09
CA THR A 683 13.05 -28.57 8.37
C THR A 683 13.74 -29.53 9.34
N THR A 684 14.38 -29.00 10.39
CA THR A 684 15.01 -29.82 11.43
C THR A 684 13.97 -30.56 12.24
N TYR A 685 14.33 -31.71 12.82
CA TYR A 685 13.43 -32.47 13.69
C TYR A 685 12.88 -31.64 14.86
N SER A 686 13.69 -30.73 15.41
CA SER A 686 13.26 -29.78 16.46
C SER A 686 12.12 -28.84 16.04
N ASN A 687 11.97 -28.61 14.72
CA ASN A 687 10.94 -27.76 14.14
C ASN A 687 9.83 -28.57 13.44
N SER A 688 9.86 -29.89 13.52
CA SER A 688 8.93 -30.78 12.83
C SER A 688 7.47 -30.54 13.20
N SER A 689 7.17 -30.27 14.47
CA SER A 689 5.82 -29.94 14.97
C SER A 689 5.27 -28.62 14.44
N ASN A 690 6.14 -27.70 14.01
CA ASN A 690 5.77 -26.41 13.44
C ASN A 690 5.50 -26.49 11.93
N GLN A 691 5.95 -27.54 11.25
CA GLN A 691 5.62 -27.76 9.84
C GLN A 691 4.19 -28.31 9.75
N LEU A 692 3.38 -27.83 8.78
CA LEU A 692 2.02 -28.30 8.53
C LEU A 692 1.56 -27.95 7.11
N ILE A 693 1.43 -28.96 6.24
CA ILE A 693 0.98 -28.77 4.86
C ILE A 693 -0.35 -29.48 4.69
N LYS A 694 -1.37 -28.77 4.21
CA LYS A 694 -2.71 -29.32 3.96
C LYS A 694 -3.08 -29.17 2.48
N ILE A 695 -3.47 -30.26 1.84
CA ILE A 695 -3.96 -30.28 0.47
C ILE A 695 -5.30 -31.00 0.44
N ASN A 696 -6.37 -30.26 0.17
CA ASN A 696 -7.73 -30.79 0.24
C ASN A 696 -8.52 -30.49 -1.02
N ASP A 697 -9.30 -31.44 -1.49
CA ASP A 697 -10.25 -31.21 -2.57
C ASP A 697 -9.62 -30.65 -3.87
N CYS A 698 -8.50 -31.23 -4.32
CA CYS A 698 -7.77 -30.71 -5.49
C CYS A 698 -7.79 -31.68 -6.68
N VAL A 699 -7.64 -31.13 -7.89
CA VAL A 699 -7.61 -31.91 -9.15
C VAL A 699 -6.38 -31.59 -9.97
N VAL A 700 -5.74 -32.63 -10.51
CA VAL A 700 -4.64 -32.49 -11.47
C VAL A 700 -5.01 -33.18 -12.79
N HIS A 701 -5.37 -32.37 -13.77
CA HIS A 701 -5.67 -32.72 -15.16
C HIS A 701 -4.50 -32.46 -16.13
N ALA A 702 -3.37 -31.94 -15.65
CA ALA A 702 -2.24 -31.55 -16.50
C ALA A 702 -1.65 -32.72 -17.29
N ASP A 703 -1.28 -32.47 -18.55
CA ASP A 703 -0.47 -33.39 -19.36
C ASP A 703 1.01 -33.14 -19.06
N MET A 704 1.62 -34.09 -18.37
CA MET A 704 3.03 -34.08 -18.02
C MET A 704 3.78 -35.22 -18.73
N SER A 705 3.26 -35.74 -19.85
CA SER A 705 3.90 -36.81 -20.63
C SER A 705 5.29 -36.44 -21.15
N LYS A 706 5.56 -35.14 -21.33
CA LYS A 706 6.86 -34.58 -21.71
C LYS A 706 7.79 -34.30 -20.52
N ALA A 707 7.32 -34.50 -19.30
CA ALA A 707 8.22 -34.51 -18.16
C ALA A 707 9.12 -35.75 -18.24
N SER A 708 10.44 -35.52 -18.20
CA SER A 708 11.46 -36.58 -18.16
C SER A 708 11.24 -37.52 -16.96
N ALA A 709 11.92 -38.67 -16.93
CA ALA A 709 11.83 -39.66 -15.85
C ALA A 709 12.17 -39.01 -14.49
N GLY A 710 11.16 -38.42 -13.85
CA GLY A 710 11.31 -37.62 -12.66
C GLY A 710 10.29 -36.56 -12.33
N GLY A 711 9.36 -36.24 -13.24
CA GLY A 711 8.18 -35.42 -12.93
C GLY A 711 7.19 -36.17 -12.03
N THR A 712 6.77 -35.55 -10.93
CA THR A 712 5.90 -36.19 -9.94
C THR A 712 4.43 -35.89 -10.23
N ILE A 713 3.63 -36.92 -10.51
CA ILE A 713 2.18 -36.81 -10.78
C ILE A 713 1.32 -36.89 -9.54
N ALA A 714 1.82 -36.53 -8.37
CA ALA A 714 0.96 -36.06 -7.30
C ALA A 714 1.54 -34.78 -6.72
N ALA A 715 0.74 -34.22 -5.83
CA ALA A 715 0.75 -32.84 -5.44
C ALA A 715 2.11 -32.24 -5.06
N ILE A 716 3.18 -33.01 -4.84
CA ILE A 716 4.40 -32.56 -4.18
C ILE A 716 5.63 -33.33 -4.69
N HIS A 717 6.68 -32.62 -5.11
CA HIS A 717 8.07 -33.11 -5.02
C HIS A 717 8.71 -32.59 -3.71
N TYR A 718 9.61 -33.34 -3.08
CA TYR A 718 10.31 -32.88 -1.88
C TYR A 718 11.70 -33.50 -1.72
N ARG A 719 12.56 -32.82 -0.96
CA ARG A 719 13.94 -33.26 -0.68
C ARG A 719 14.14 -33.67 0.78
N LYS A 720 15.05 -34.62 1.00
CA LYS A 720 15.47 -35.08 2.33
C LYS A 720 17.00 -34.99 2.47
N ASP A 721 17.47 -34.51 3.62
CA ASP A 721 18.89 -34.47 4.00
C ASP A 721 19.09 -35.26 5.30
N ASP A 722 19.89 -36.34 5.27
CA ASP A 722 20.27 -37.08 6.48
C ASP A 722 21.71 -36.70 6.89
N TYR A 723 21.85 -35.86 7.92
CA TYR A 723 23.13 -35.51 8.54
C TYR A 723 23.30 -36.28 9.86
N TYR A 724 24.10 -37.34 9.87
CA TYR A 724 24.36 -38.13 11.07
C TYR A 724 25.35 -37.41 12.00
N ASN A 725 24.83 -36.74 13.05
CA ASN A 725 25.57 -36.62 14.31
C ASN A 725 24.73 -36.39 15.59
N SER A 726 23.38 -36.38 15.52
CA SER A 726 22.46 -36.38 16.68
C SER A 726 21.00 -36.28 16.19
N ASP A 727 20.01 -36.62 17.03
CA ASP A 727 18.58 -36.44 16.72
C ASP A 727 18.21 -34.98 16.37
N THR A 728 18.98 -34.01 16.85
CA THR A 728 18.83 -32.58 16.54
C THR A 728 19.32 -32.17 15.16
N ALA A 729 20.12 -33.00 14.47
CA ALA A 729 20.67 -32.72 13.13
C ALA A 729 19.84 -33.34 11.99
N ARG A 730 18.81 -34.15 12.31
CA ARG A 730 17.93 -34.76 11.30
C ARG A 730 17.09 -33.69 10.60
N LYS A 731 17.11 -33.65 9.26
CA LYS A 731 16.28 -32.76 8.43
C LYS A 731 15.27 -33.59 7.62
N GLY A 732 14.04 -33.12 7.51
CA GLY A 732 12.99 -33.83 6.80
C GLY A 732 11.73 -33.01 6.58
N VAL A 733 10.72 -33.63 5.97
CA VAL A 733 9.39 -33.06 5.75
C VAL A 733 8.37 -33.77 6.65
N TRP A 734 7.59 -32.98 7.38
CA TRP A 734 6.71 -33.44 8.46
C TRP A 734 5.30 -32.87 8.32
N ASN A 735 4.31 -33.57 8.88
CA ASN A 735 2.90 -33.15 9.00
C ASN A 735 2.24 -32.73 7.68
N VAL A 736 2.29 -33.62 6.68
CA VAL A 736 1.62 -33.40 5.39
C VAL A 736 0.30 -34.15 5.37
N ASN A 737 -0.80 -33.43 5.20
CA ASN A 737 -2.15 -33.97 5.14
C ASN A 737 -2.73 -33.76 3.74
N ILE A 738 -3.02 -34.85 3.05
CA ILE A 738 -3.61 -34.87 1.71
C ILE A 738 -4.96 -35.57 1.81
N SER A 739 -6.03 -34.91 1.39
CA SER A 739 -7.36 -35.50 1.36
C SER A 739 -8.10 -35.12 0.09
N ARG A 740 -8.84 -36.07 -0.49
CA ARG A 740 -9.73 -35.80 -1.63
C ARG A 740 -9.02 -35.19 -2.85
N VAL A 741 -7.82 -35.67 -3.16
CA VAL A 741 -7.07 -35.25 -4.36
C VAL A 741 -7.27 -36.25 -5.49
N ILE A 742 -7.65 -35.78 -6.68
CA ILE A 742 -7.90 -36.60 -7.86
C ILE A 742 -6.92 -36.26 -8.99
N ILE A 743 -6.37 -37.30 -9.61
CA ILE A 743 -5.34 -37.17 -10.64
C ILE A 743 -5.78 -37.92 -11.89
N THR A 744 -6.01 -37.16 -12.95
CA THR A 744 -6.65 -37.58 -14.21
C THR A 744 -5.84 -37.17 -15.43
N GLY A 745 -4.77 -36.38 -15.22
CA GLY A 745 -3.75 -36.06 -16.21
C GLY A 745 -2.87 -37.26 -16.60
N THR A 746 -2.03 -37.05 -17.61
CA THR A 746 -1.13 -38.08 -18.18
C THR A 746 0.30 -37.83 -17.71
N ALA A 747 1.06 -38.88 -17.36
CA ALA A 747 2.53 -38.77 -17.36
C ALA A 747 3.30 -40.10 -17.47
N SER A 748 4.63 -39.96 -17.63
CA SER A 748 5.60 -41.04 -17.80
C SER A 748 5.85 -41.84 -16.50
N ALA A 749 6.54 -42.98 -16.61
CA ALA A 749 6.47 -44.12 -15.68
C ALA A 749 7.03 -43.93 -14.24
N SER A 750 7.35 -42.70 -13.84
CA SER A 750 8.05 -42.41 -12.58
C SER A 750 7.32 -41.35 -11.73
N ASN A 751 6.62 -41.86 -10.70
CA ASN A 751 6.26 -41.26 -9.40
C ASN A 751 5.00 -40.39 -9.29
N LEU A 752 4.00 -40.88 -8.53
CA LEU A 752 2.94 -40.06 -7.93
C LEU A 752 3.47 -39.25 -6.74
N LEU A 753 4.37 -39.79 -5.93
CA LEU A 753 5.08 -39.03 -4.89
C LEU A 753 6.57 -39.36 -5.03
N ARG A 754 7.42 -38.35 -5.26
CA ARG A 754 8.87 -38.55 -5.38
C ARG A 754 9.58 -37.90 -4.20
N ALA A 755 10.34 -38.73 -3.48
CA ALA A 755 11.32 -38.31 -2.50
C ALA A 755 12.71 -38.43 -3.12
N GLU A 756 13.52 -37.37 -3.03
CA GLU A 756 14.93 -37.43 -3.39
C GLU A 756 15.81 -37.12 -2.17
N ALA A 757 16.88 -37.89 -2.00
CA ALA A 757 17.87 -37.67 -0.94
C ALA A 757 19.03 -36.84 -1.50
N ASP A 758 19.21 -35.62 -0.98
CA ASP A 758 20.22 -34.68 -1.49
C ASP A 758 21.62 -34.99 -0.96
N ARG A 759 21.75 -35.46 0.30
CA ARG A 759 23.02 -35.88 0.90
C ARG A 759 22.88 -37.11 1.79
N VAL A 760 23.69 -38.13 1.50
CA VAL A 760 23.84 -39.34 2.33
C VAL A 760 25.19 -39.31 3.02
N TYR A 761 25.23 -39.14 4.34
CA TYR A 761 26.44 -39.40 5.11
C TYR A 761 26.68 -40.93 5.11
N SER A 762 27.87 -41.36 4.68
CA SER A 762 28.37 -42.77 4.67
C SER A 762 27.97 -43.72 3.53
N GLY A 763 27.32 -43.28 2.46
CA GLY A 763 27.09 -44.12 1.26
C GLY A 763 26.22 -45.36 1.46
N GLN A 764 25.47 -45.44 2.57
CA GLN A 764 24.50 -46.52 2.83
C GLN A 764 23.16 -46.19 2.15
N ALA A 765 22.51 -47.19 1.54
CA ALA A 765 21.18 -47.02 0.99
C ALA A 765 20.17 -46.69 2.10
N ILE A 766 19.49 -45.55 1.98
CA ILE A 766 18.47 -45.11 2.94
C ILE A 766 17.15 -45.83 2.61
N ASP A 767 16.55 -46.48 3.61
CA ASP A 767 15.16 -46.94 3.50
C ASP A 767 14.20 -45.74 3.62
N LEU A 768 13.72 -45.28 2.46
CA LEU A 768 12.78 -44.16 2.34
C LEU A 768 11.39 -44.49 2.90
N SER A 769 11.05 -45.77 3.14
CA SER A 769 9.71 -46.19 3.61
C SER A 769 9.47 -45.93 5.09
N TYR A 770 10.53 -45.94 5.92
CA TYR A 770 10.43 -45.79 7.38
C TYR A 770 10.01 -44.38 7.83
N TYR A 771 10.30 -43.36 7.02
CA TYR A 771 10.06 -41.94 7.37
C TYR A 771 8.79 -41.35 6.75
N PHE A 772 8.14 -42.09 5.84
CA PHE A 772 6.93 -41.67 5.15
C PHE A 772 5.63 -42.02 5.93
N SER A 773 5.70 -42.96 6.88
CA SER A 773 4.49 -43.64 7.38
C SER A 773 3.87 -43.06 8.66
N SER A 774 4.57 -42.24 9.44
CA SER A 774 4.03 -41.68 10.69
C SER A 774 3.59 -40.20 10.59
N SER A 775 4.16 -39.41 9.68
CA SER A 775 3.93 -37.94 9.61
C SER A 775 3.13 -37.48 8.40
N TRP A 776 2.94 -38.32 7.37
CA TRP A 776 2.11 -38.02 6.20
C TRP A 776 0.78 -38.79 6.28
N GLN A 777 -0.33 -38.07 6.09
CA GLN A 777 -1.67 -38.65 6.06
C GLN A 777 -2.26 -38.43 4.67
N VAL A 778 -2.57 -39.51 3.95
CA VAL A 778 -3.25 -39.44 2.66
C VAL A 778 -4.56 -40.22 2.76
N SER A 779 -5.66 -39.56 2.44
CA SER A 779 -7.01 -40.14 2.57
C SER A 779 -7.85 -39.84 1.34
N ASN A 780 -8.69 -40.81 0.93
CA ASN A 780 -9.67 -40.66 -0.14
C ASN A 780 -9.11 -39.94 -1.38
N SER A 781 -7.92 -40.33 -1.84
CA SER A 781 -7.25 -39.65 -2.96
C SER A 781 -6.88 -40.67 -4.03
N PHE A 782 -7.11 -40.33 -5.30
CA PHE A 782 -7.15 -41.28 -6.41
C PHE A 782 -6.32 -40.82 -7.59
N TYR A 783 -5.81 -41.78 -8.37
CA TYR A 783 -5.16 -41.49 -9.64
C TYR A 783 -5.58 -42.46 -10.75
N ASN A 784 -5.59 -41.96 -11.99
CA ASN A 784 -5.96 -42.74 -13.15
C ASN A 784 -4.82 -43.67 -13.59
N LYS A 785 -4.96 -44.96 -13.27
CA LYS A 785 -3.97 -46.00 -13.60
C LYS A 785 -3.76 -46.21 -15.10
N ASN A 786 -4.73 -45.86 -15.94
CA ASN A 786 -4.59 -45.97 -17.40
C ASN A 786 -3.74 -44.84 -18.00
N LYS A 787 -3.73 -43.66 -17.37
CA LYS A 787 -3.01 -42.47 -17.85
C LYS A 787 -1.66 -42.27 -17.15
N VAL A 788 -1.41 -43.04 -16.09
CA VAL A 788 -0.21 -42.95 -15.24
C VAL A 788 0.46 -44.32 -15.17
N SER A 789 1.64 -44.43 -15.80
CA SER A 789 2.42 -45.68 -15.87
C SER A 789 3.21 -45.97 -14.58
N ALA A 790 2.56 -46.00 -13.42
CA ALA A 790 3.23 -46.08 -12.10
C ALA A 790 3.23 -47.48 -11.46
N SER A 791 4.39 -47.94 -10.98
CA SER A 791 4.53 -49.13 -10.13
C SER A 791 4.34 -48.79 -8.65
N THR A 792 3.09 -48.82 -8.18
CA THR A 792 2.66 -48.77 -6.75
C THR A 792 3.27 -47.68 -5.85
N TYR A 793 2.45 -46.70 -5.42
CA TYR A 793 2.88 -45.65 -4.49
C TYR A 793 1.99 -45.54 -3.26
N TYR A 794 2.64 -45.26 -2.13
CA TYR A 794 2.09 -45.24 -0.78
C TYR A 794 0.89 -44.28 -0.67
N ASN A 795 -0.27 -44.86 -0.35
CA ASN A 795 -1.53 -44.25 0.09
C ASN A 795 -2.44 -43.52 -0.94
N PHE A 796 -2.01 -43.22 -2.16
CA PHE A 796 -2.94 -42.87 -3.25
C PHE A 796 -3.55 -44.15 -3.86
N GLN A 797 -4.87 -44.19 -4.02
CA GLN A 797 -5.56 -45.37 -4.53
C GLN A 797 -5.59 -45.37 -6.06
N ALA A 798 -5.04 -46.41 -6.68
CA ALA A 798 -5.08 -46.60 -8.12
C ALA A 798 -6.49 -46.96 -8.57
N LYS A 799 -7.02 -46.23 -9.55
CA LYS A 799 -8.32 -46.50 -10.15
C LYS A 799 -8.22 -46.51 -11.66
N TYR A 800 -8.84 -47.49 -12.31
CA TYR A 800 -8.96 -47.51 -13.76
C TYR A 800 -9.93 -46.41 -14.22
N THR A 801 -9.82 -45.95 -15.46
CA THR A 801 -10.68 -44.89 -16.02
C THR A 801 -12.18 -45.11 -15.74
N PRO A 802 -12.76 -46.32 -15.94
CA PRO A 802 -14.17 -46.54 -15.62
C PRO A 802 -14.51 -46.35 -14.14
N GLU A 803 -13.59 -46.71 -13.23
CA GLU A 803 -13.80 -46.52 -11.79
C GLU A 803 -13.72 -45.04 -11.40
N ILE A 804 -12.78 -44.29 -11.98
CA ILE A 804 -12.68 -42.83 -11.76
C ILE A 804 -13.92 -42.09 -12.25
N ARG A 805 -14.57 -42.59 -13.29
CA ARG A 805 -15.78 -41.96 -13.83
C ARG A 805 -17.06 -42.48 -13.17
N HIS A 806 -16.94 -43.28 -12.12
CA HIS A 806 -18.08 -43.86 -11.44
C HIS A 806 -18.35 -43.21 -10.07
N PRO A 807 -19.58 -42.75 -9.78
CA PRO A 807 -19.92 -42.06 -8.53
C PRO A 807 -19.57 -42.83 -7.25
N SER A 808 -19.67 -44.17 -7.26
CA SER A 808 -19.39 -45.00 -6.07
C SER A 808 -17.94 -44.94 -5.57
N THR A 809 -17.02 -44.40 -6.37
CA THR A 809 -15.62 -44.18 -5.98
C THR A 809 -15.49 -43.06 -4.94
N TYR A 810 -16.46 -42.16 -4.86
CA TYR A 810 -16.32 -40.86 -4.19
C TYR A 810 -17.23 -40.66 -2.98
N ASN A 811 -17.53 -41.72 -2.21
CA ASN A 811 -18.43 -41.63 -1.04
C ASN A 811 -18.01 -40.59 0.02
N ALA A 812 -16.72 -40.22 0.06
CA ALA A 812 -16.19 -39.21 0.98
C ALA A 812 -16.16 -37.78 0.41
N TYR A 813 -16.67 -37.57 -0.81
CA TYR A 813 -16.64 -36.29 -1.53
C TYR A 813 -18.03 -35.67 -1.59
N ASP A 814 -18.10 -34.34 -1.59
CA ASP A 814 -19.33 -33.59 -1.83
C ASP A 814 -19.55 -33.36 -3.33
N PHE A 815 -20.26 -34.28 -3.98
CA PHE A 815 -20.69 -34.18 -5.39
C PHE A 815 -21.97 -33.34 -5.58
N VAL A 816 -22.44 -32.66 -4.54
CA VAL A 816 -23.58 -31.74 -4.62
C VAL A 816 -23.08 -30.31 -4.77
N ASN A 817 -22.13 -29.89 -3.94
CA ASN A 817 -21.72 -28.49 -3.87
C ASN A 817 -20.29 -28.21 -4.37
N THR A 818 -19.41 -29.21 -4.38
CA THR A 818 -17.98 -29.02 -4.67
C THR A 818 -17.56 -29.70 -5.96
N TRP A 819 -17.99 -30.94 -6.16
CA TRP A 819 -17.53 -31.82 -7.23
C TRP A 819 -18.64 -32.18 -8.22
N THR A 820 -18.27 -32.47 -9.46
CA THR A 820 -19.17 -33.09 -10.45
C THR A 820 -18.35 -33.85 -11.51
N PHE A 821 -19.02 -34.54 -12.43
CA PHE A 821 -18.40 -35.16 -13.60
C PHE A 821 -18.62 -34.28 -14.85
N ASP A 822 -17.56 -34.02 -15.61
CA ASP A 822 -17.65 -33.22 -16.83
C ASP A 822 -17.49 -34.09 -18.08
N GLU A 823 -18.62 -34.68 -18.51
CA GLU A 823 -18.71 -35.52 -19.71
C GLU A 823 -18.31 -34.79 -21.01
N LYS A 824 -18.42 -33.45 -21.03
CA LYS A 824 -18.31 -32.68 -22.27
C LYS A 824 -16.90 -32.14 -22.50
N ASN A 825 -16.25 -31.60 -21.47
CA ASN A 825 -14.91 -31.00 -21.63
C ASN A 825 -13.78 -31.86 -21.05
N ARG A 826 -14.10 -32.84 -20.21
CA ARG A 826 -13.09 -33.67 -19.51
C ARG A 826 -13.40 -35.17 -19.62
N ASP A 827 -14.13 -35.58 -20.66
CA ASP A 827 -14.49 -36.98 -20.95
C ASP A 827 -15.14 -37.74 -19.78
N GLY A 828 -15.83 -37.02 -18.89
CA GLY A 828 -16.50 -37.58 -17.71
C GLY A 828 -15.57 -37.73 -16.51
N ASP A 829 -14.35 -37.17 -16.55
CA ASP A 829 -13.48 -37.11 -15.39
C ASP A 829 -14.06 -36.13 -14.34
N PRO A 830 -13.83 -36.36 -13.04
CA PRO A 830 -14.31 -35.49 -11.97
C PRO A 830 -13.60 -34.12 -11.99
N VAL A 831 -14.37 -33.09 -11.68
CA VAL A 831 -13.95 -31.68 -11.67
C VAL A 831 -14.58 -30.94 -10.50
N LEU A 832 -14.00 -29.79 -10.16
CA LEU A 832 -14.61 -28.84 -9.24
C LEU A 832 -15.65 -28.00 -9.99
N ILE A 833 -16.85 -27.86 -9.43
CA ILE A 833 -18.00 -27.17 -10.07
C ILE A 833 -17.62 -25.75 -10.52
N LYS A 834 -16.91 -25.00 -9.66
CA LYS A 834 -16.50 -23.63 -9.95
C LYS A 834 -15.44 -23.50 -11.06
N HIS A 835 -14.78 -24.59 -11.44
CA HIS A 835 -13.72 -24.58 -12.45
C HIS A 835 -14.18 -25.13 -13.82
N ILE A 836 -15.46 -25.50 -13.95
CA ILE A 836 -16.02 -25.95 -15.22
C ILE A 836 -16.03 -24.78 -16.22
N PRO A 837 -15.43 -24.94 -17.41
CA PRO A 837 -15.57 -23.95 -18.46
C PRO A 837 -17.04 -23.82 -18.87
N PRO A 838 -17.59 -22.60 -18.98
CA PRO A 838 -18.95 -22.44 -19.49
C PRO A 838 -19.02 -22.95 -20.93
N LYS A 839 -20.12 -23.63 -21.27
CA LYS A 839 -20.32 -24.09 -22.65
C LYS A 839 -20.54 -22.87 -23.54
N LEU A 840 -19.75 -22.77 -24.60
CA LEU A 840 -19.76 -21.59 -25.47
C LEU A 840 -20.98 -21.62 -26.42
N PRO A 841 -21.60 -20.47 -26.70
CA PRO A 841 -22.64 -20.37 -27.72
C PRO A 841 -22.08 -20.57 -29.12
N ILE A 842 -22.90 -21.13 -30.04
CA ILE A 842 -22.55 -21.38 -31.45
C ILE A 842 -21.99 -20.11 -32.11
N LEU A 843 -22.66 -18.97 -31.90
CA LEU A 843 -22.15 -17.64 -32.24
C LEU A 843 -21.99 -16.88 -30.93
N GLY A 844 -20.74 -16.61 -30.54
CA GLY A 844 -20.46 -16.05 -29.22
C GLY A 844 -19.89 -14.65 -29.26
N PHE A 845 -20.54 -13.75 -28.53
CA PHE A 845 -19.98 -12.44 -28.23
C PHE A 845 -18.93 -12.56 -27.14
N ARG A 846 -17.76 -11.97 -27.38
CA ARG A 846 -16.65 -11.92 -26.44
C ARG A 846 -15.88 -10.61 -26.50
N ASN A 847 -15.10 -10.35 -25.45
CA ASN A 847 -14.15 -9.24 -25.43
C ASN A 847 -12.82 -9.60 -26.12
N GLU A 848 -11.88 -8.65 -26.13
CA GLU A 848 -10.57 -8.78 -26.78
C GLU A 848 -9.76 -9.97 -26.25
N ILE A 849 -9.85 -10.21 -24.94
CA ILE A 849 -9.12 -11.26 -24.22
C ILE A 849 -9.87 -12.59 -24.17
N GLY A 850 -10.82 -12.83 -25.07
CA GLY A 850 -11.43 -14.15 -25.25
C GLY A 850 -12.58 -14.50 -24.29
N LEU A 851 -12.95 -13.61 -23.36
CA LEU A 851 -14.01 -13.87 -22.39
C LEU A 851 -15.41 -13.59 -22.97
N TYR A 852 -16.28 -14.59 -22.87
CA TYR A 852 -17.64 -14.54 -23.40
C TYR A 852 -18.63 -13.85 -22.46
N TYR A 853 -19.64 -13.21 -23.04
CA TYR A 853 -20.72 -12.55 -22.29
C TYR A 853 -21.83 -13.51 -21.85
N THR A 854 -22.08 -14.56 -22.63
CA THR A 854 -23.11 -15.56 -22.37
C THR A 854 -22.60 -16.99 -22.62
N ASP A 855 -23.26 -17.96 -21.99
CA ASP A 855 -23.10 -19.37 -22.32
C ASP A 855 -23.99 -19.79 -23.51
N GLU A 856 -23.97 -21.08 -23.86
CA GLU A 856 -24.79 -21.65 -24.93
C GLU A 856 -26.30 -21.51 -24.69
N ALA A 857 -26.74 -21.57 -23.43
CA ALA A 857 -28.16 -21.42 -23.07
C ALA A 857 -28.61 -19.95 -23.05
N GLY A 858 -27.69 -19.01 -23.24
CA GLY A 858 -27.95 -17.57 -23.15
C GLY A 858 -27.91 -17.03 -21.71
N ASN A 859 -27.47 -17.82 -20.73
CA ASN A 859 -27.25 -17.31 -19.38
C ASN A 859 -26.11 -16.31 -19.40
N ILE A 860 -26.24 -15.24 -18.62
CA ILE A 860 -25.25 -14.18 -18.53
C ILE A 860 -24.05 -14.68 -17.73
N LEU A 861 -22.89 -14.73 -18.36
CA LEU A 861 -21.61 -14.95 -17.71
C LEU A 861 -21.05 -13.62 -17.17
N ARG A 862 -21.28 -12.54 -17.93
CA ARG A 862 -20.87 -11.18 -17.57
C ARG A 862 -21.58 -10.14 -18.43
N TYR A 863 -21.69 -8.93 -17.89
CA TYR A 863 -22.23 -7.80 -18.63
C TYR A 863 -21.15 -7.08 -19.43
N LEU A 864 -21.55 -6.53 -20.57
CA LEU A 864 -20.78 -5.47 -21.21
C LEU A 864 -21.02 -4.16 -20.44
N GLU A 865 -20.12 -3.86 -19.50
CA GLU A 865 -20.27 -2.71 -18.60
C GLU A 865 -19.56 -1.46 -19.14
N TYR A 866 -20.28 -0.34 -19.15
CA TYR A 866 -19.76 0.98 -19.55
C TYR A 866 -19.65 1.96 -18.36
N GLY A 867 -19.95 1.47 -17.16
CA GLY A 867 -19.99 2.28 -15.96
C GLY A 867 -21.05 3.39 -16.04
N THR A 868 -20.72 4.55 -15.48
CA THR A 868 -21.62 5.72 -15.43
C THR A 868 -21.42 6.60 -16.65
N LEU A 869 -22.49 6.82 -17.42
CA LEU A 869 -22.54 7.81 -18.49
C LEU A 869 -23.23 9.10 -17.99
N VAL A 870 -22.71 10.27 -18.38
CA VAL A 870 -23.39 11.54 -18.08
C VAL A 870 -24.60 11.67 -19.01
N ALA A 871 -25.77 12.03 -18.48
CA ALA A 871 -26.97 12.25 -19.28
C ALA A 871 -26.71 13.30 -20.38
N GLY A 872 -27.19 13.06 -21.60
CA GLY A 872 -26.89 13.91 -22.76
C GLY A 872 -25.55 13.65 -23.46
N SER A 873 -24.73 12.71 -22.96
CA SER A 873 -23.41 12.42 -23.55
C SER A 873 -23.38 11.16 -24.43
N THR A 874 -22.31 11.02 -25.20
CA THR A 874 -21.98 9.81 -25.97
C THR A 874 -20.82 9.09 -25.28
N SER A 875 -20.93 7.77 -25.11
CA SER A 875 -19.85 6.96 -24.58
C SER A 875 -18.70 6.84 -25.58
N GLU A 876 -17.51 6.48 -25.09
CA GLU A 876 -16.46 5.91 -25.93
C GLU A 876 -16.98 4.67 -26.66
N ALA A 877 -16.36 4.31 -27.78
CA ALA A 877 -16.70 3.08 -28.48
C ALA A 877 -15.94 1.89 -27.88
N TYR A 878 -16.64 0.79 -27.59
CA TYR A 878 -16.04 -0.42 -27.08
C TYR A 878 -15.98 -1.50 -28.15
N PRO A 879 -14.85 -2.20 -28.30
CA PRO A 879 -14.71 -3.27 -29.26
C PRO A 879 -15.37 -4.57 -28.74
N ILE A 880 -16.09 -5.26 -29.63
CA ILE A 880 -16.66 -6.59 -29.38
C ILE A 880 -16.28 -7.51 -30.53
N TRP A 881 -16.08 -8.79 -30.21
CA TRP A 881 -15.86 -9.84 -31.19
C TRP A 881 -17.05 -10.79 -31.21
N LEU A 882 -17.55 -11.11 -32.40
CA LEU A 882 -18.45 -12.23 -32.62
C LEU A 882 -17.63 -13.39 -33.19
N GLN A 883 -17.57 -14.50 -32.45
CA GLN A 883 -16.83 -15.69 -32.82
C GLN A 883 -17.75 -16.81 -33.31
N ASN A 884 -17.33 -17.50 -34.37
CA ASN A 884 -17.93 -18.76 -34.81
C ASN A 884 -17.38 -19.91 -33.97
N ASN A 885 -18.19 -20.44 -33.05
CA ASN A 885 -17.88 -21.64 -32.27
C ASN A 885 -18.63 -22.88 -32.79
N ALA A 886 -19.32 -22.79 -33.93
CA ALA A 886 -19.89 -23.95 -34.57
C ALA A 886 -18.79 -24.93 -35.00
N ASP A 887 -19.15 -26.21 -35.14
CA ASP A 887 -18.31 -27.25 -35.69
C ASP A 887 -18.23 -27.22 -37.23
N PHE A 888 -18.75 -26.16 -37.86
CA PHE A 888 -18.68 -25.89 -39.29
C PHE A 888 -18.45 -24.40 -39.61
N PRO A 889 -17.88 -24.07 -40.79
CA PRO A 889 -17.79 -22.69 -41.24
C PRO A 889 -19.17 -22.07 -41.47
N VAL A 890 -19.31 -20.77 -41.20
CA VAL A 890 -20.57 -20.02 -41.39
C VAL A 890 -20.42 -18.89 -42.41
N LYS A 891 -21.53 -18.43 -42.99
CA LYS A 891 -21.62 -17.26 -43.88
C LYS A 891 -22.80 -16.37 -43.49
N ASP A 892 -22.91 -15.21 -44.13
CA ASP A 892 -23.98 -14.23 -43.90
C ASP A 892 -24.11 -13.84 -42.42
N MET A 893 -22.99 -13.82 -41.69
CA MET A 893 -22.96 -13.54 -40.27
C MET A 893 -23.32 -12.07 -40.03
N LYS A 894 -24.29 -11.83 -39.14
CA LYS A 894 -24.86 -10.50 -38.87
C LYS A 894 -25.04 -10.27 -37.38
N VAL A 895 -24.91 -9.01 -36.95
CA VAL A 895 -25.13 -8.56 -35.57
C VAL A 895 -26.06 -7.34 -35.55
N TRP A 896 -26.99 -7.31 -34.59
CA TRP A 896 -27.83 -6.15 -34.31
C TRP A 896 -28.18 -6.07 -32.81
N VAL A 897 -28.64 -4.90 -32.37
CA VAL A 897 -29.20 -4.70 -31.03
C VAL A 897 -30.71 -4.91 -31.11
N ASP A 898 -31.31 -5.57 -30.12
CA ASP A 898 -32.76 -5.75 -30.06
C ASP A 898 -33.45 -4.49 -29.49
N PRO A 899 -34.09 -3.64 -30.32
CA PRO A 899 -34.53 -2.31 -29.88
C PRO A 899 -35.49 -2.29 -28.67
N PRO A 900 -36.45 -3.24 -28.52
CA PRO A 900 -37.36 -3.27 -27.36
C PRO A 900 -36.65 -3.45 -26.01
N THR A 901 -35.42 -3.97 -26.01
CA THR A 901 -34.66 -4.21 -24.78
C THR A 901 -33.91 -2.96 -24.32
N VAL A 902 -33.70 -2.00 -25.22
CA VAL A 902 -32.97 -0.76 -24.92
C VAL A 902 -33.87 0.17 -24.12
N LYS A 903 -33.34 0.72 -23.04
CA LYS A 903 -34.07 1.69 -22.22
C LYS A 903 -34.49 2.92 -23.04
N PRO A 904 -35.74 3.43 -22.88
CA PRO A 904 -36.16 4.68 -23.48
C PRO A 904 -35.20 5.84 -23.15
N GLY A 905 -34.85 6.63 -24.16
CA GLY A 905 -33.89 7.73 -24.06
C GLY A 905 -32.41 7.31 -24.18
N ILE A 906 -32.12 6.01 -24.30
CA ILE A 906 -30.78 5.50 -24.66
C ILE A 906 -30.82 5.01 -26.10
N THR A 907 -29.81 5.37 -26.89
CA THR A 907 -29.57 4.84 -28.24
C THR A 907 -28.28 4.04 -28.25
N VAL A 908 -28.35 2.80 -28.72
CA VAL A 908 -27.18 1.94 -28.94
C VAL A 908 -26.80 1.96 -30.42
N GLN A 909 -25.55 2.28 -30.73
CA GLN A 909 -25.04 2.36 -32.10
C GLN A 909 -23.93 1.33 -32.33
N LEU A 910 -23.94 0.69 -33.51
CA LEU A 910 -22.92 -0.27 -33.95
C LEU A 910 -22.09 0.31 -35.11
N SER A 911 -20.82 -0.08 -35.23
CA SER A 911 -19.94 0.31 -36.34
C SER A 911 -18.87 -0.74 -36.61
N LEU A 912 -18.39 -0.86 -37.85
CA LEU A 912 -17.20 -1.66 -38.20
C LEU A 912 -15.88 -0.92 -37.92
N SER A 913 -15.93 0.39 -37.69
CA SER A 913 -14.78 1.26 -37.45
C SER A 913 -14.97 2.11 -36.20
N ASN A 914 -13.92 2.28 -35.39
CA ASN A 914 -13.93 3.22 -34.26
C ASN A 914 -13.67 4.66 -34.72
N ASN A 915 -12.76 4.87 -35.69
CA ASN A 915 -12.40 6.21 -36.15
C ASN A 915 -12.18 6.26 -37.67
N PRO A 916 -13.11 6.86 -38.45
CA PRO A 916 -14.38 7.45 -38.00
C PRO A 916 -15.37 6.37 -37.55
N PHE A 917 -16.20 6.69 -36.54
CA PHE A 917 -17.31 5.83 -36.12
C PHE A 917 -18.52 6.08 -37.02
N VAL A 918 -18.91 5.08 -37.82
CA VAL A 918 -20.03 5.18 -38.78
C VAL A 918 -21.18 4.29 -38.30
N PRO A 919 -22.24 4.88 -37.70
CA PRO A 919 -23.29 4.10 -37.07
C PRO A 919 -24.16 3.36 -38.09
N VAL A 920 -24.43 2.08 -37.82
CA VAL A 920 -25.37 1.23 -38.57
C VAL A 920 -26.28 0.47 -37.61
N SER A 921 -27.46 0.06 -38.07
CA SER A 921 -28.42 -0.73 -37.28
C SER A 921 -28.12 -2.22 -37.27
N GLU A 922 -27.49 -2.74 -38.34
CA GLU A 922 -27.05 -4.13 -38.47
C GLU A 922 -25.63 -4.12 -39.05
N ILE A 923 -24.73 -4.94 -38.48
CA ILE A 923 -23.38 -5.17 -38.99
C ILE A 923 -23.39 -6.48 -39.78
N PRO A 924 -23.26 -6.45 -41.12
CA PRO A 924 -23.00 -7.65 -41.91
C PRO A 924 -21.49 -7.95 -41.97
N PHE A 925 -21.13 -9.21 -41.76
CA PHE A 925 -19.79 -9.73 -42.02
C PHE A 925 -19.80 -10.54 -43.31
N SER A 926 -19.07 -10.07 -44.32
CA SER A 926 -18.98 -10.71 -45.63
C SER A 926 -18.06 -11.93 -45.62
N GLY A 927 -18.36 -12.89 -46.49
CA GLY A 927 -17.54 -14.08 -46.74
C GLY A 927 -17.81 -15.23 -45.77
N THR A 928 -17.06 -16.32 -45.94
CA THR A 928 -17.07 -17.47 -45.04
C THR A 928 -16.21 -17.19 -43.81
N ILE A 929 -16.74 -17.50 -42.64
CA ILE A 929 -16.09 -17.43 -41.34
C ILE A 929 -15.73 -18.85 -40.92
N PRO A 930 -14.43 -19.21 -40.91
CA PRO A 930 -13.95 -20.49 -40.41
C PRO A 930 -14.40 -20.81 -38.98
N ILE A 931 -14.24 -22.07 -38.60
CA ILE A 931 -14.41 -22.52 -37.23
C ILE A 931 -13.38 -21.81 -36.34
N GLY A 932 -13.81 -21.21 -35.23
CA GLY A 932 -12.96 -20.49 -34.28
C GLY A 932 -12.64 -19.05 -34.66
N ASP A 933 -12.92 -18.63 -35.91
CA ASP A 933 -12.64 -17.27 -36.35
C ASP A 933 -13.63 -16.27 -35.74
N ALA A 934 -13.12 -15.07 -35.42
CA ALA A 934 -13.90 -13.99 -34.83
C ALA A 934 -13.84 -12.71 -35.65
N ARG A 935 -14.94 -11.96 -35.67
CA ARG A 935 -15.03 -10.65 -36.34
C ARG A 935 -15.27 -9.55 -35.33
N GLN A 936 -14.42 -8.52 -35.40
CA GLN A 936 -14.51 -7.34 -34.56
C GLN A 936 -15.52 -6.34 -35.11
N PHE A 937 -16.24 -5.69 -34.20
CA PHE A 937 -17.02 -4.48 -34.44
C PHE A 937 -17.00 -3.61 -33.17
N TYR A 938 -17.62 -2.45 -33.23
CA TYR A 938 -17.67 -1.48 -32.16
C TYR A 938 -19.11 -1.13 -31.82
N ILE A 939 -19.34 -0.86 -30.53
CA ILE A 939 -20.62 -0.40 -29.99
C ILE A 939 -20.37 0.90 -29.20
N ARG A 940 -21.35 1.80 -29.16
CA ARG A 940 -21.36 2.96 -28.27
C ARG A 940 -22.79 3.35 -27.89
N PHE A 941 -22.92 4.11 -26.81
CA PHE A 941 -24.20 4.56 -26.25
C PHE A 941 -24.33 6.07 -26.34
N LEU A 942 -25.54 6.52 -26.67
CA LEU A 942 -25.94 7.92 -26.56
C LEU A 942 -27.09 7.99 -25.58
N SER A 943 -27.01 8.92 -24.63
CA SER A 943 -28.10 9.16 -23.69
C SER A 943 -28.73 10.51 -23.98
N GLU A 944 -30.06 10.59 -23.91
CA GLU A 944 -30.77 11.86 -23.79
C GLU A 944 -30.51 12.50 -22.42
N VAL A 945 -30.71 13.81 -22.33
CA VAL A 945 -30.53 14.59 -21.07
C VAL A 945 -31.58 14.26 -20.00
N THR A 946 -32.68 13.62 -20.38
CA THR A 946 -33.81 13.24 -19.51
C THR A 946 -33.61 11.91 -18.81
N VAL A 947 -32.61 11.12 -19.20
CA VAL A 947 -32.34 9.80 -18.62
C VAL A 947 -31.71 9.95 -17.24
N THR A 948 -32.39 9.45 -16.21
CA THR A 948 -31.93 9.53 -14.81
C THR A 948 -31.34 8.22 -14.28
N GLU A 949 -31.49 7.12 -15.02
CA GLU A 949 -31.07 5.78 -14.60
C GLU A 949 -30.66 4.96 -15.83
N GLY A 950 -29.69 4.04 -15.68
CA GLY A 950 -29.27 3.11 -16.73
C GLY A 950 -30.28 1.99 -17.03
N GLY A 951 -29.93 1.09 -17.96
CA GLY A 951 -30.70 -0.10 -18.32
C GLY A 951 -29.84 -1.16 -19.00
N THR A 952 -30.45 -2.29 -19.33
CA THR A 952 -29.81 -3.37 -20.11
C THR A 952 -30.18 -3.25 -21.59
N PHE A 953 -29.54 -4.06 -22.43
CA PHE A 953 -29.91 -4.25 -23.83
C PHE A 953 -29.44 -5.64 -24.26
N ASP A 954 -30.12 -6.22 -25.24
CA ASP A 954 -29.77 -7.50 -25.81
C ASP A 954 -29.11 -7.31 -27.18
N MET A 955 -28.02 -8.02 -27.39
CA MET A 955 -27.40 -8.17 -28.69
C MET A 955 -27.76 -9.52 -29.29
N LYS A 956 -28.05 -9.51 -30.58
CA LYS A 956 -28.42 -10.70 -31.34
C LYS A 956 -27.46 -10.89 -32.50
N ALA A 957 -27.20 -12.16 -32.79
CA ALA A 957 -26.41 -12.59 -33.93
C ALA A 957 -27.12 -13.70 -34.69
N LYS A 958 -26.86 -13.79 -35.99
CA LYS A 958 -27.27 -14.92 -36.84
C LYS A 958 -26.23 -15.18 -37.91
N ALA A 959 -26.15 -16.41 -38.37
CA ALA A 959 -25.36 -16.82 -39.52
C ALA A 959 -26.00 -18.06 -40.15
N SER A 960 -25.60 -18.38 -41.37
CA SER A 960 -26.00 -19.60 -42.09
C SER A 960 -24.80 -20.55 -42.19
N PRO A 961 -24.97 -21.88 -42.21
CA PRO A 961 -23.91 -22.79 -42.64
C PRO A 961 -23.36 -22.38 -44.01
N ALA A 962 -22.03 -22.40 -44.16
CA ALA A 962 -21.34 -21.92 -45.36
C ALA A 962 -21.62 -22.76 -46.61
#